data_AF-A0AAD5TGW7-F1
#
_entry.id   AF-A0AAD5TGW7-F1
#
_cell.length_a   1.000
_cell.length_b   1.000
_cell.length_c   1.000
_cell.angle_alpha   90.00
_cell.angle_beta   90.00
_cell.angle_gamma   90.00
#
_symmetry.space_group_name_H-M   'P 1'
#
loop_
_entity.id
_entity.type
_entity.pdbx_description
1 polymer ?
#
loop_
_entity_poly.entity_id
_entity_poly.type
_entity_poly.pdbx_seq_one_letter_code
_entity_poly.pdbx_strand_id
1 'polypeptide(L)'
;MSADSKEPRSENTGEQKAGSLASDPTAEPTLASDTPNDPTTFAGPPPQSHDTAPPGWQQPPATPSQANPRTADSSTTAAGGGGGGGGGGGGRGGGTSSRRPPTESLEGDESAEFYLGGLFNLEVSPGYRFLESLRGRDADEGMITHLKERTHSLHAFLLSCAEYEKQLMKRCKDVNVDLQKLRLEIDRTASKQFTENTEIGELKRELLKAENEVKLAKERESKLEKDIEESTEKRKTLTEDIDEIRRHKADMLEPQLIASSKELKLEVVQRRHQVENLEKDQEEKDATYEMVMHEVERLEMERERHAAAFSQANEMPQKIIKQAEILRDAINSLVVENVKQTTLSQQLDKELDRLAKKRKDQEEHKLDQSAEYEQRRREIHEMERQCDEIFTQHEIAKEQLAVHKGERVRLELTLKKCIFEIRREHDLLLRSLREKDALLKSLRRLDTTVTNIRLSTPLLHQQLVDHGRTLETAKRDEKHFRKQVQALRKHIDLTLYEYLKTESGERAQSEALARELGVNRRLEEELEVKVGRADVLKRRVDEIKIEKDLKARELIRIRNRLKNVKDDVTAKETAVVDSGKRCQEAVVRLKEFAALYDVVKNERNKYLNQIQATTQRAAEMKEKIKILLNEIEILRHEIMNKDRDLTTRRQASTAAYAQRDAAKNEANKLLLQYRERRAEIDQNLSRIETLQLLIAAAESDLVALRSRHETLLKTRNATGTHLLDRHDELCILYEKLNLTREVAGRGELALQDVQDTVRKLQIVRSDLARAVETLKRGMPRREIGDAQERIDALNRELAEAKERSRELSTRMESPWEPERTRDLGGVDPGQKELVKKIREVEEKLAEREERILEKDLILAEVSTLTDRLKRQTVEGRNESHAVAGKVNDLSKRIKLTTKAMMARVSELAMHQAMAVALYQERSNKELLLEEAKARLAAGQAPTLAIERDFYRSEAQAQERAAAYQAIAERRMRAQENGCIDTDDAFYVYPTLRTTAHPRPNAYIPDTTPSVSAAAAARGSVMTELPIPKPYGGHAPFRPREKGPQMRYFKRAVIKAVEI
;
A
#
# COMPACT_ATOMS: atom_id res chain seq x y z
N MET A 1 64.15 -0.39 -19.54
CA MET A 1 63.69 0.74 -18.70
C MET A 1 63.20 0.13 -17.40
N SER A 2 64.09 -0.52 -16.63
CA SER A 2 65.11 0.10 -15.75
C SER A 2 64.41 0.55 -14.45
N ALA A 3 64.42 -0.24 -13.38
CA ALA A 3 65.53 -0.45 -12.41
C ALA A 3 65.68 0.76 -11.47
N ASP A 4 65.88 0.64 -10.14
CA ASP A 4 66.33 -0.50 -9.30
C ASP A 4 65.43 -0.69 -8.06
N SER A 5 65.12 -1.88 -7.53
CA SER A 5 65.93 -2.97 -6.93
C SER A 5 66.27 -2.78 -5.43
N LYS A 6 65.54 -3.49 -4.54
CA LYS A 6 66.14 -4.23 -3.40
C LYS A 6 65.16 -5.21 -2.72
N GLU A 7 65.71 -6.37 -2.40
CA GLU A 7 65.17 -7.62 -1.80
C GLU A 7 66.36 -8.21 -0.97
N PRO A 8 66.38 -9.43 -0.36
CA PRO A 8 65.33 -10.43 -0.09
C PRO A 8 65.43 -11.15 1.30
N ARG A 9 64.72 -12.29 1.44
CA ARG A 9 64.99 -13.48 2.31
C ARG A 9 64.73 -13.37 3.83
N SER A 10 64.41 -14.45 4.55
CA SER A 10 64.24 -15.90 4.20
C SER A 10 63.24 -16.64 5.10
N GLU A 11 62.66 -17.72 4.55
CA GLU A 11 62.48 -19.11 5.07
C GLU A 11 62.85 -19.39 6.56
N ASN A 12 62.25 -20.33 7.31
CA ASN A 12 61.90 -21.71 6.91
C ASN A 12 60.99 -22.48 7.92
N THR A 13 60.75 -23.78 7.66
CA THR A 13 60.21 -24.89 8.50
C THR A 13 60.66 -24.95 9.98
N GLY A 14 60.03 -25.70 10.91
CA GLY A 14 58.85 -26.58 10.83
C GLY A 14 59.06 -28.07 11.19
N GLU A 15 59.13 -28.44 12.49
CA GLU A 15 58.98 -29.79 13.11
C GLU A 15 58.57 -29.54 14.61
N GLN A 16 57.66 -30.23 15.33
CA GLN A 16 57.28 -31.63 15.58
C GLN A 16 57.97 -32.34 16.77
N LYS A 17 57.15 -33.08 17.56
CA LYS A 17 57.43 -33.96 18.74
C LYS A 17 57.72 -33.27 20.10
N ALA A 18 57.42 -33.86 21.26
CA ALA A 18 56.42 -34.90 21.62
C ALA A 18 56.28 -35.06 23.17
N GLY A 19 55.04 -35.24 23.68
CA GLY A 19 54.73 -35.74 25.04
C GLY A 19 55.09 -34.81 26.23
N SER A 20 54.72 -35.12 27.48
CA SER A 20 53.64 -36.00 28.01
C SER A 20 53.58 -35.91 29.55
N LEU A 21 52.38 -35.89 30.15
CA LEU A 21 52.07 -36.03 31.60
C LEU A 21 52.61 -34.86 32.49
N ALA A 22 51.90 -34.17 33.40
CA ALA A 22 50.76 -34.43 34.30
C ALA A 22 51.13 -34.87 35.74
N SER A 23 51.25 -33.90 36.68
CA SER A 23 50.89 -34.04 38.12
C SER A 23 51.06 -32.75 38.96
N ASP A 24 49.98 -32.37 39.64
CA ASP A 24 49.77 -31.63 40.92
C ASP A 24 50.71 -31.97 42.12
N PRO A 25 50.56 -31.45 43.39
CA PRO A 25 49.68 -30.39 43.97
C PRO A 25 50.37 -29.43 45.04
N THR A 26 49.54 -28.69 45.81
CA THR A 26 49.74 -28.13 47.20
C THR A 26 50.32 -26.69 47.33
N ALA A 27 50.05 -25.88 48.37
CA ALA A 27 49.38 -26.12 49.68
C ALA A 27 48.56 -24.91 50.25
N GLU A 28 47.90 -25.15 51.40
CA GLU A 28 47.01 -24.33 52.27
C GLU A 28 47.74 -23.25 53.13
N PRO A 29 47.11 -22.40 54.02
CA PRO A 29 46.03 -22.68 55.03
C PRO A 29 45.01 -21.50 55.31
N THR A 30 44.13 -21.41 56.35
CA THR A 30 43.16 -22.27 57.12
C THR A 30 42.16 -21.34 57.91
N LEU A 31 41.28 -21.90 58.78
CA LEU A 31 40.34 -21.31 59.79
C LEU A 31 38.97 -20.78 59.25
N ALA A 32 37.74 -21.11 59.72
CA ALA A 32 37.10 -21.87 60.84
C ALA A 32 36.14 -20.94 61.64
N SER A 33 34.97 -21.33 62.20
CA SER A 33 34.06 -22.51 62.09
C SER A 33 32.64 -22.05 62.55
N ASP A 34 31.51 -22.75 62.31
CA ASP A 34 30.94 -23.88 63.09
C ASP A 34 29.65 -24.44 62.41
N THR A 35 29.02 -25.48 63.00
CA THR A 35 28.01 -26.40 62.40
C THR A 35 26.86 -26.72 63.38
N PRO A 36 26.02 -27.80 63.28
CA PRO A 36 25.44 -28.58 62.15
C PRO A 36 23.89 -28.78 62.27
N ASN A 37 23.23 -29.37 61.25
CA ASN A 37 22.50 -30.67 61.35
C ASN A 37 21.70 -31.08 60.09
N ASP A 38 21.37 -32.37 60.02
CA ASP A 38 20.93 -33.18 58.85
C ASP A 38 19.98 -34.31 59.39
N PRO A 39 19.56 -35.38 58.65
CA PRO A 39 18.80 -35.49 57.39
C PRO A 39 17.54 -36.43 57.51
N THR A 40 16.99 -36.90 56.37
CA THR A 40 16.17 -38.15 56.15
C THR A 40 14.70 -38.26 56.64
N THR A 41 13.82 -39.19 56.19
CA THR A 41 13.36 -39.63 54.82
C THR A 41 11.99 -40.39 54.95
N PHE A 42 11.26 -40.58 53.82
CA PHE A 42 10.30 -41.69 53.50
C PHE A 42 8.81 -41.66 53.92
N ALA A 43 7.96 -41.98 52.91
CA ALA A 43 6.65 -42.68 52.91
C ALA A 43 5.37 -42.04 53.55
N GLY A 44 4.21 -42.38 52.94
CA GLY A 44 2.83 -42.21 53.45
C GLY A 44 2.02 -43.51 53.20
N PRO A 45 0.66 -43.54 53.12
CA PRO A 45 -0.32 -42.44 53.04
C PRO A 45 -1.41 -42.45 54.17
N PRO A 46 -2.75 -42.50 53.88
CA PRO A 46 -3.78 -41.46 54.14
C PRO A 46 -4.62 -41.72 55.45
N PRO A 47 -5.75 -41.02 55.81
CA PRO A 47 -6.62 -40.14 55.00
C PRO A 47 -7.33 -38.90 55.64
N GLN A 48 -8.02 -38.14 54.76
CA GLN A 48 -9.26 -37.34 54.94
C GLN A 48 -9.35 -36.11 55.91
N SER A 49 -9.65 -34.94 55.29
CA SER A 49 -10.85 -34.08 55.51
C SER A 49 -10.65 -32.57 55.77
N HIS A 50 -11.63 -31.80 55.28
CA HIS A 50 -11.95 -30.36 55.50
C HIS A 50 -11.12 -29.24 54.83
N ASP A 51 -11.85 -28.38 54.10
CA ASP A 51 -11.42 -27.17 53.40
C ASP A 51 -11.44 -25.90 54.26
N THR A 52 -10.64 -24.88 53.89
CA THR A 52 -11.07 -23.46 53.97
C THR A 52 -10.19 -22.55 53.09
N ALA A 53 -10.79 -21.74 52.21
CA ALA A 53 -10.09 -20.70 51.42
C ALA A 53 -11.04 -19.57 50.96
N PRO A 54 -10.72 -18.28 51.21
CA PRO A 54 -11.50 -17.11 50.73
C PRO A 54 -10.63 -16.03 49.99
N PRO A 55 -11.19 -14.93 49.45
CA PRO A 55 -12.40 -14.83 48.61
C PRO A 55 -12.38 -13.77 47.46
N GLY A 56 -13.16 -14.02 46.39
CA GLY A 56 -13.90 -12.99 45.60
C GLY A 56 -13.12 -12.00 44.71
N TRP A 57 -13.74 -11.07 43.97
CA TRP A 57 -15.18 -10.70 43.76
C TRP A 57 -15.39 -10.40 42.25
N GLN A 58 -16.36 -10.99 41.52
CA GLN A 58 -17.83 -10.81 41.44
C GLN A 58 -18.36 -9.69 40.50
N GLN A 59 -19.45 -10.02 39.79
CA GLN A 59 -20.38 -9.09 39.11
C GLN A 59 -21.74 -9.04 39.87
N PRO A 60 -22.52 -7.95 39.82
CA PRO A 60 -23.78 -7.81 40.56
C PRO A 60 -25.03 -8.35 39.81
N PRO A 61 -26.08 -8.83 40.53
CA PRO A 61 -27.30 -9.41 39.94
C PRO A 61 -28.57 -8.54 40.07
N ALA A 62 -29.71 -9.08 39.62
CA ALA A 62 -31.06 -8.48 39.77
C ALA A 62 -31.79 -8.91 41.06
N THR A 63 -32.88 -8.23 41.39
CA THR A 63 -33.73 -8.49 42.59
C THR A 63 -35.24 -8.49 42.27
N PRO A 64 -36.06 -9.29 42.98
CA PRO A 64 -37.53 -9.21 42.95
C PRO A 64 -38.15 -8.86 44.33
N SER A 65 -39.38 -8.36 44.32
CA SER A 65 -40.26 -8.30 45.51
C SER A 65 -41.75 -8.30 45.11
N GLN A 66 -42.64 -8.56 46.07
CA GLN A 66 -44.09 -8.77 45.87
C GLN A 66 -44.93 -7.57 46.36
N ALA A 67 -46.05 -7.29 45.70
CA ALA A 67 -47.36 -7.02 46.34
C ALA A 67 -48.49 -6.74 45.32
N ASN A 68 -49.72 -7.11 45.71
CA ASN A 68 -51.02 -6.61 45.20
C ASN A 68 -51.66 -5.80 46.37
N PRO A 69 -52.74 -4.97 46.24
CA PRO A 69 -53.87 -5.17 45.32
C PRO A 69 -54.63 -3.91 44.78
N ARG A 70 -55.65 -4.19 43.94
CA ARG A 70 -57.00 -3.54 43.85
C ARG A 70 -57.23 -2.22 43.08
N THR A 71 -58.48 -2.18 42.57
CA THR A 71 -59.39 -1.04 42.28
C THR A 71 -59.16 -0.07 41.12
N ALA A 72 -59.96 -0.31 40.08
CA ALA A 72 -61.08 0.55 39.63
C ALA A 72 -60.90 1.55 38.46
N ASP A 73 -62.05 1.80 37.83
CA ASP A 73 -62.46 2.82 36.84
C ASP A 73 -61.68 2.93 35.51
N SER A 74 -62.30 2.67 34.35
CA SER A 74 -63.35 3.43 33.60
C SER A 74 -62.71 4.40 32.56
N SER A 75 -63.31 4.73 31.41
CA SER A 75 -64.58 4.34 30.78
C SER A 75 -64.60 4.73 29.29
N THR A 76 -65.56 4.19 28.51
CA THR A 76 -65.98 4.65 27.15
C THR A 76 -64.92 4.56 26.02
N THR A 77 -65.25 4.50 24.73
CA THR A 77 -66.50 4.48 23.91
C THR A 77 -66.19 3.69 22.61
N ALA A 78 -67.11 3.29 21.72
CA ALA A 78 -68.49 2.78 21.78
C ALA A 78 -68.96 2.51 20.33
N ALA A 79 -69.79 1.47 20.11
CA ALA A 79 -70.51 1.14 18.86
C ALA A 79 -69.68 0.83 17.58
N GLY A 80 -70.17 -0.01 16.64
CA GLY A 80 -71.34 -0.89 16.75
C GLY A 80 -71.79 -1.52 15.42
N GLY A 81 -72.55 -2.62 15.51
CA GLY A 81 -73.27 -3.27 14.40
C GLY A 81 -72.51 -4.43 13.71
N GLY A 82 -73.12 -5.61 13.46
CA GLY A 82 -74.42 -6.09 13.96
C GLY A 82 -74.97 -7.32 13.20
N GLY A 83 -75.40 -8.35 13.94
CA GLY A 83 -76.14 -9.52 13.42
C GLY A 83 -75.32 -10.55 12.62
N GLY A 84 -75.76 -11.81 12.47
CA GLY A 84 -76.89 -12.46 13.13
C GLY A 84 -77.45 -13.66 12.35
N GLY A 85 -77.91 -14.69 13.06
CA GLY A 85 -78.66 -15.82 12.47
C GLY A 85 -77.81 -16.98 11.92
N GLY A 86 -78.40 -18.18 11.92
CA GLY A 86 -77.85 -19.38 11.28
C GLY A 86 -78.90 -20.04 10.39
N GLY A 87 -78.49 -21.05 9.63
CA GLY A 87 -79.38 -21.79 8.71
C GLY A 87 -78.59 -22.37 7.55
N GLY A 88 -78.79 -23.65 7.24
CA GLY A 88 -77.96 -24.36 6.25
C GLY A 88 -78.53 -24.36 4.83
N GLY A 89 -77.66 -24.72 3.87
CA GLY A 89 -78.08 -25.43 2.66
C GLY A 89 -78.11 -24.64 1.34
N GLY A 90 -77.11 -24.87 0.49
CA GLY A 90 -77.36 -25.18 -0.93
C GLY A 90 -77.01 -24.14 -2.01
N GLY A 91 -75.91 -24.40 -2.71
CA GLY A 91 -75.98 -24.60 -4.17
C GLY A 91 -75.51 -23.50 -5.13
N ARG A 92 -74.64 -23.93 -6.08
CA ARG A 92 -74.29 -23.31 -7.39
C ARG A 92 -73.47 -22.00 -7.34
N GLY A 93 -72.59 -21.72 -8.32
CA GLY A 93 -72.17 -22.58 -9.44
C GLY A 93 -71.21 -21.90 -10.44
N GLY A 94 -70.71 -22.68 -11.41
CA GLY A 94 -69.67 -22.29 -12.39
C GLY A 94 -68.28 -22.77 -11.97
N GLY A 95 -67.39 -23.28 -12.83
CA GLY A 95 -67.39 -23.41 -14.30
C GLY A 95 -66.01 -22.97 -14.85
N THR A 96 -65.41 -23.53 -15.89
CA THR A 96 -65.77 -24.62 -16.83
C THR A 96 -64.49 -25.38 -17.24
N SER A 97 -64.50 -26.71 -17.36
CA SER A 97 -64.59 -27.51 -18.61
C SER A 97 -63.51 -27.32 -19.69
N SER A 98 -62.81 -28.40 -20.08
CA SER A 98 -62.60 -28.86 -21.48
C SER A 98 -61.52 -29.97 -21.48
N ARG A 99 -61.79 -31.28 -21.65
CA ARG A 99 -62.48 -32.02 -22.74
C ARG A 99 -61.68 -32.09 -24.05
N ARG A 100 -61.18 -33.27 -24.41
CA ARG A 100 -61.12 -33.77 -25.81
C ARG A 100 -61.12 -35.32 -25.88
N PRO A 101 -61.63 -35.92 -26.99
CA PRO A 101 -62.44 -37.13 -26.89
C PRO A 101 -61.99 -38.31 -27.80
N PRO A 102 -62.75 -38.84 -28.80
CA PRO A 102 -63.40 -40.16 -28.69
C PRO A 102 -63.14 -41.11 -29.89
N THR A 103 -63.75 -42.31 -29.85
CA THR A 103 -64.62 -42.98 -30.87
C THR A 103 -65.03 -44.35 -30.28
N GLU A 104 -66.31 -44.68 -30.11
CA GLU A 104 -67.22 -45.34 -31.10
C GLU A 104 -66.82 -46.79 -31.45
N SER A 105 -67.72 -47.79 -31.52
CA SER A 105 -69.16 -47.89 -31.16
C SER A 105 -69.64 -49.37 -31.20
N LEU A 106 -70.96 -49.60 -31.08
CA LEU A 106 -71.74 -50.84 -31.34
C LEU A 106 -71.92 -51.87 -30.19
N GLU A 107 -73.11 -51.77 -29.57
CA GLU A 107 -74.19 -52.81 -29.49
C GLU A 107 -73.86 -54.24 -29.01
N GLY A 108 -74.62 -54.71 -28.00
CA GLY A 108 -74.53 -56.11 -27.52
C GLY A 108 -75.29 -56.49 -26.23
N ASP A 109 -76.18 -55.64 -25.69
CA ASP A 109 -77.04 -56.04 -24.56
C ASP A 109 -78.07 -57.12 -24.97
N GLU A 110 -78.73 -57.73 -23.99
CA GLU A 110 -79.60 -58.94 -24.03
C GLU A 110 -78.88 -60.31 -24.02
N SER A 111 -77.61 -60.41 -24.41
CA SER A 111 -76.90 -61.71 -24.39
C SER A 111 -76.37 -62.14 -23.01
N ALA A 112 -76.18 -61.21 -22.07
CA ALA A 112 -75.40 -61.44 -20.86
C ALA A 112 -76.12 -62.21 -19.73
N GLU A 113 -77.42 -61.96 -19.52
CA GLU A 113 -78.18 -62.64 -18.45
C GLU A 113 -78.35 -64.15 -18.71
N PHE A 114 -78.45 -64.55 -19.98
CA PHE A 114 -78.60 -65.95 -20.39
C PHE A 114 -77.42 -66.83 -19.94
N TYR A 115 -76.20 -66.28 -19.93
CA TYR A 115 -74.99 -67.02 -19.56
C TYR A 115 -74.73 -67.08 -18.05
N LEU A 116 -75.20 -66.11 -17.25
CA LEU A 116 -75.02 -66.16 -15.79
C LEU A 116 -76.00 -67.12 -15.11
N GLY A 117 -77.27 -67.19 -15.56
CA GLY A 117 -78.31 -67.99 -14.90
C GLY A 117 -78.03 -69.49 -14.90
N GLY A 118 -77.52 -70.04 -16.01
CA GLY A 118 -77.23 -71.47 -16.14
C GLY A 118 -75.91 -71.94 -15.50
N LEU A 119 -75.04 -71.03 -15.06
CA LEU A 119 -73.68 -71.34 -14.60
C LEU A 119 -73.56 -71.50 -13.07
N PHE A 120 -74.59 -71.09 -12.31
CA PHE A 120 -74.61 -71.20 -10.84
C PHE A 120 -75.78 -72.04 -10.29
N ASN A 121 -76.72 -72.49 -11.13
CA ASN A 121 -77.87 -73.27 -10.67
C ASN A 121 -78.36 -74.25 -11.75
N LEU A 122 -77.96 -75.53 -11.65
CA LEU A 122 -78.15 -76.52 -12.71
C LEU A 122 -79.64 -76.74 -13.07
N GLU A 123 -80.53 -76.68 -12.09
CA GLU A 123 -81.98 -76.89 -12.23
C GLU A 123 -82.70 -75.79 -13.04
N VAL A 124 -82.00 -74.69 -13.33
CA VAL A 124 -82.49 -73.61 -14.20
C VAL A 124 -82.03 -73.81 -15.66
N SER A 125 -81.04 -74.67 -15.90
CA SER A 125 -80.50 -74.95 -17.24
C SER A 125 -81.58 -75.52 -18.17
N PRO A 126 -81.77 -74.97 -19.39
CA PRO A 126 -82.75 -75.49 -20.36
C PRO A 126 -82.55 -76.98 -20.69
N GLY A 127 -81.29 -77.46 -20.71
CA GLY A 127 -80.99 -78.87 -20.97
C GLY A 127 -81.40 -79.79 -19.82
N TYR A 128 -81.24 -79.35 -18.56
CA TYR A 128 -81.67 -80.12 -17.39
C TYR A 128 -83.19 -80.17 -17.28
N ARG A 129 -83.86 -79.03 -17.55
CA ARG A 129 -85.33 -78.95 -17.63
C ARG A 129 -85.92 -79.75 -18.80
N PHE A 130 -85.19 -79.86 -19.92
CA PHE A 130 -85.60 -80.74 -21.02
C PHE A 130 -85.53 -82.22 -20.61
N LEU A 131 -84.44 -82.66 -19.96
CA LEU A 131 -84.32 -84.00 -19.38
C LEU A 131 -85.39 -84.28 -18.31
N GLU A 132 -85.82 -83.25 -17.57
CA GLU A 132 -86.94 -83.33 -16.61
C GLU A 132 -88.30 -83.54 -17.33
N SER A 133 -88.54 -82.80 -18.42
CA SER A 133 -89.80 -82.82 -19.17
C SER A 133 -90.04 -84.08 -20.02
N LEU A 134 -89.01 -84.91 -20.21
CA LEU A 134 -89.10 -86.23 -20.83
C LEU A 134 -89.63 -87.31 -19.87
N ARG A 135 -89.69 -87.03 -18.56
CA ARG A 135 -90.18 -87.97 -17.56
C ARG A 135 -91.68 -88.22 -17.74
N GLY A 136 -92.05 -89.43 -18.15
CA GLY A 136 -93.45 -89.81 -18.41
C GLY A 136 -93.91 -89.71 -19.86
N ARG A 137 -93.00 -89.69 -20.85
CA ARG A 137 -93.31 -89.84 -22.28
C ARG A 137 -92.32 -90.79 -22.95
N ASP A 138 -92.67 -92.08 -23.02
CA ASP A 138 -92.03 -93.14 -23.82
C ASP A 138 -90.49 -93.05 -23.96
N ALA A 139 -89.82 -92.89 -22.82
CA ALA A 139 -88.37 -92.79 -22.70
C ALA A 139 -87.87 -93.60 -21.50
N ASP A 140 -86.73 -94.27 -21.66
CA ASP A 140 -86.12 -95.12 -20.63
C ASP A 140 -85.51 -94.26 -19.50
N GLU A 141 -86.02 -94.39 -18.28
CA GLU A 141 -85.52 -93.64 -17.12
C GLU A 141 -84.02 -93.84 -16.88
N GLY A 142 -83.47 -95.03 -17.18
CA GLY A 142 -82.04 -95.33 -17.00
C GLY A 142 -81.12 -94.50 -17.89
N MET A 143 -81.61 -94.05 -19.05
CA MET A 143 -80.86 -93.13 -19.92
C MET A 143 -80.99 -91.67 -19.46
N ILE A 144 -82.14 -91.29 -18.89
CA ILE A 144 -82.38 -89.94 -18.36
C ILE A 144 -81.52 -89.68 -17.11
N THR A 145 -81.40 -90.65 -16.20
CA THR A 145 -80.53 -90.53 -15.01
C THR A 145 -79.06 -90.40 -15.38
N HIS A 146 -78.54 -91.28 -16.24
CA HIS A 146 -77.16 -91.22 -16.72
C HIS A 146 -76.82 -89.91 -17.44
N LEU A 147 -77.74 -89.34 -18.23
CA LEU A 147 -77.57 -88.02 -18.84
C LEU A 147 -77.58 -86.89 -17.80
N LYS A 148 -78.43 -86.96 -16.76
CA LYS A 148 -78.39 -86.01 -15.64
C LYS A 148 -77.07 -86.08 -14.87
N GLU A 149 -76.58 -87.26 -14.52
CA GLU A 149 -75.26 -87.46 -13.87
C GLU A 149 -74.12 -86.89 -14.72
N ARG A 150 -74.18 -87.07 -16.05
CA ARG A 150 -73.18 -86.52 -16.97
C ARG A 150 -73.24 -84.99 -17.08
N THR A 151 -74.42 -84.36 -16.93
CA THR A 151 -74.51 -82.89 -16.83
C THR A 151 -74.04 -82.36 -15.48
N HIS A 152 -74.29 -83.06 -14.37
CA HIS A 152 -73.73 -82.75 -13.05
C HIS A 152 -72.19 -82.79 -13.04
N SER A 153 -71.57 -83.84 -13.58
CA SER A 153 -70.11 -83.94 -13.64
C SER A 153 -69.45 -82.88 -14.53
N LEU A 154 -70.08 -82.52 -15.66
CA LEU A 154 -69.60 -81.43 -16.52
C LEU A 154 -69.70 -80.06 -15.81
N HIS A 155 -70.78 -79.82 -15.06
CA HIS A 155 -70.96 -78.60 -14.28
C HIS A 155 -69.98 -78.50 -13.11
N ALA A 156 -69.73 -79.61 -12.39
CA ALA A 156 -68.70 -79.68 -11.35
C ALA A 156 -67.30 -79.39 -11.91
N PHE A 157 -66.98 -79.91 -13.11
CA PHE A 157 -65.73 -79.60 -13.80
C PHE A 157 -65.62 -78.11 -14.14
N LEU A 158 -66.67 -77.51 -14.73
CA LEU A 158 -66.73 -76.07 -15.04
C LEU A 158 -66.58 -75.19 -13.79
N LEU A 159 -67.21 -75.56 -12.66
CA LEU A 159 -67.04 -74.88 -11.37
C LEU A 159 -65.57 -74.96 -10.91
N SER A 160 -64.93 -76.13 -10.99
CA SER A 160 -63.51 -76.27 -10.63
C SER A 160 -62.57 -75.45 -11.53
N CYS A 161 -62.91 -75.28 -12.82
CA CYS A 161 -62.18 -74.38 -13.72
C CYS A 161 -62.37 -72.91 -13.32
N ALA A 162 -63.60 -72.48 -13.01
CA ALA A 162 -63.87 -71.12 -12.53
C ALA A 162 -63.20 -70.82 -11.18
N GLU A 163 -63.11 -71.80 -10.28
CA GLU A 163 -62.34 -71.67 -9.04
C GLU A 163 -60.83 -71.59 -9.31
N TYR A 164 -60.31 -72.36 -10.25
CA TYR A 164 -58.90 -72.27 -10.69
C TYR A 164 -58.58 -70.89 -11.30
N GLU A 165 -59.44 -70.36 -12.18
CA GLU A 165 -59.30 -69.01 -12.72
C GLU A 165 -59.37 -67.94 -11.61
N LYS A 166 -60.28 -68.11 -10.63
CA LYS A 166 -60.40 -67.21 -9.47
C LYS A 166 -59.15 -67.24 -8.59
N GLN A 167 -58.52 -68.41 -8.41
CA GLN A 167 -57.23 -68.54 -7.72
C GLN A 167 -56.08 -67.93 -8.54
N LEU A 168 -56.06 -68.13 -9.86
CA LEU A 168 -55.06 -67.56 -10.76
C LEU A 168 -55.14 -66.03 -10.78
N MET A 169 -56.35 -65.47 -10.91
CA MET A 169 -56.62 -64.03 -10.83
C MET A 169 -56.29 -63.43 -9.45
N LYS A 170 -56.40 -64.22 -8.37
CA LYS A 170 -55.90 -63.80 -7.05
C LYS A 170 -54.37 -63.73 -7.05
N ARG A 171 -53.67 -64.80 -7.46
CA ARG A 171 -52.20 -64.81 -7.60
C ARG A 171 -51.68 -63.68 -8.49
N CYS A 172 -52.35 -63.37 -9.60
CA CYS A 172 -52.00 -62.24 -10.47
C CYS A 172 -52.14 -60.88 -9.77
N LYS A 173 -53.13 -60.71 -8.87
CA LYS A 173 -53.26 -59.50 -8.04
C LYS A 173 -52.17 -59.44 -6.97
N ASP A 174 -51.90 -60.56 -6.29
CA ASP A 174 -50.88 -60.66 -5.25
C ASP A 174 -49.48 -60.33 -5.82
N VAL A 175 -49.10 -60.93 -6.95
CA VAL A 175 -47.84 -60.64 -7.68
C VAL A 175 -47.76 -59.20 -8.18
N ASN A 176 -48.87 -58.59 -8.59
CA ASN A 176 -48.90 -57.18 -9.03
C ASN A 176 -48.74 -56.22 -7.83
N VAL A 177 -49.30 -56.56 -6.66
CA VAL A 177 -49.05 -55.84 -5.40
C VAL A 177 -47.58 -55.95 -4.99
N ASP A 178 -46.96 -57.13 -5.12
CA ASP A 178 -45.54 -57.30 -4.78
C ASP A 178 -44.60 -56.61 -5.79
N LEU A 179 -44.95 -56.58 -7.08
CA LEU A 179 -44.27 -55.72 -8.07
C LEU A 179 -44.38 -54.23 -7.74
N GLN A 180 -45.49 -53.78 -7.16
CA GLN A 180 -45.65 -52.39 -6.71
C GLN A 180 -44.81 -52.10 -5.45
N LYS A 181 -44.72 -53.04 -4.49
CA LYS A 181 -43.80 -52.94 -3.33
C LYS A 181 -42.34 -52.85 -3.80
N LEU A 182 -41.91 -53.76 -4.67
CA LEU A 182 -40.53 -53.78 -5.19
C LEU A 182 -40.19 -52.51 -5.98
N ARG A 183 -41.14 -51.96 -6.74
CA ARG A 183 -40.96 -50.62 -7.37
C ARG A 183 -40.79 -49.52 -6.33
N LEU A 184 -41.62 -49.47 -5.30
CA LEU A 184 -41.50 -48.48 -4.22
C LEU A 184 -40.18 -48.64 -3.43
N GLU A 185 -39.63 -49.85 -3.32
CA GLU A 185 -38.31 -50.09 -2.71
C GLU A 185 -37.16 -49.68 -3.62
N ILE A 186 -37.28 -49.88 -4.95
CA ILE A 186 -36.34 -49.35 -5.95
C ILE A 186 -36.37 -47.81 -5.95
N ASP A 187 -37.55 -47.19 -5.96
CA ASP A 187 -37.70 -45.73 -5.93
C ASP A 187 -37.15 -45.14 -4.61
N ARG A 188 -37.35 -45.81 -3.48
CA ARG A 188 -36.77 -45.44 -2.18
C ARG A 188 -35.26 -45.60 -2.13
N THR A 189 -34.70 -46.66 -2.70
CA THR A 189 -33.24 -46.87 -2.73
C THR A 189 -32.55 -45.92 -3.70
N ALA A 190 -33.15 -45.64 -4.86
CA ALA A 190 -32.70 -44.56 -5.75
C ALA A 190 -32.77 -43.18 -5.07
N SER A 191 -33.82 -42.90 -4.30
CA SER A 191 -33.95 -41.65 -3.52
C SER A 191 -32.86 -41.53 -2.45
N LYS A 192 -32.55 -42.62 -1.72
CA LYS A 192 -31.45 -42.65 -0.75
C LYS A 192 -30.08 -42.47 -1.41
N GLN A 193 -29.83 -43.15 -2.52
CA GLN A 193 -28.60 -42.94 -3.29
C GLN A 193 -28.49 -41.50 -3.80
N PHE A 194 -29.59 -40.82 -4.10
CA PHE A 194 -29.56 -39.39 -4.43
C PHE A 194 -29.17 -38.53 -3.21
N THR A 195 -29.79 -38.74 -2.04
CA THR A 195 -29.43 -37.98 -0.83
C THR A 195 -27.99 -38.24 -0.37
N GLU A 196 -27.56 -39.50 -0.36
CA GLU A 196 -26.19 -39.91 -0.05
C GLU A 196 -25.18 -39.28 -1.03
N ASN A 197 -25.49 -39.20 -2.34
CA ASN A 197 -24.62 -38.52 -3.30
C ASN A 197 -24.62 -36.99 -3.14
N THR A 198 -25.72 -36.37 -2.72
CA THR A 198 -25.72 -34.93 -2.37
C THR A 198 -24.90 -34.66 -1.11
N GLU A 199 -25.03 -35.49 -0.07
CA GLU A 199 -24.25 -35.40 1.18
C GLU A 199 -22.75 -35.62 0.93
N ILE A 200 -22.38 -36.64 0.15
CA ILE A 200 -20.99 -36.84 -0.33
C ILE A 200 -20.51 -35.63 -1.16
N GLY A 201 -21.41 -35.00 -1.93
CA GLY A 201 -21.14 -33.76 -2.65
C GLY A 201 -20.98 -32.53 -1.75
N GLU A 202 -21.49 -32.56 -0.52
CA GLU A 202 -21.37 -31.51 0.50
C GLU A 202 -20.12 -31.69 1.34
N LEU A 203 -19.90 -32.90 1.85
CA LEU A 203 -18.67 -33.28 2.54
C LEU A 203 -17.42 -33.05 1.67
N LYS A 204 -17.49 -33.27 0.35
CA LYS A 204 -16.40 -32.91 -0.59
C LYS A 204 -16.21 -31.40 -0.76
N ARG A 205 -17.28 -30.60 -0.72
CA ARG A 205 -17.20 -29.13 -0.73
C ARG A 205 -16.63 -28.59 0.59
N GLU A 206 -16.97 -29.20 1.71
CA GLU A 206 -16.46 -28.84 3.04
C GLU A 206 -15.01 -29.26 3.24
N LEU A 207 -14.63 -30.46 2.78
CA LEU A 207 -13.23 -30.89 2.73
C LEU A 207 -12.38 -29.91 1.91
N LEU A 208 -12.85 -29.48 0.73
CA LEU A 208 -12.16 -28.48 -0.09
C LEU A 208 -12.08 -27.09 0.58
N LYS A 209 -13.08 -26.67 1.37
CA LYS A 209 -12.99 -25.46 2.19
C LYS A 209 -11.91 -25.62 3.26
N ALA A 210 -11.99 -26.68 4.07
CA ALA A 210 -11.05 -26.96 5.15
C ALA A 210 -9.60 -27.10 4.64
N GLU A 211 -9.38 -27.78 3.52
CA GLU A 211 -8.08 -27.85 2.86
C GLU A 211 -7.54 -26.46 2.45
N ASN A 212 -8.41 -25.59 1.91
CA ASN A 212 -8.02 -24.26 1.49
C ASN A 212 -7.81 -23.32 2.68
N GLU A 213 -8.56 -23.49 3.76
CA GLU A 213 -8.36 -22.81 5.05
C GLU A 213 -7.04 -23.25 5.70
N VAL A 214 -6.68 -24.54 5.65
CA VAL A 214 -5.38 -25.05 6.09
C VAL A 214 -4.23 -24.54 5.21
N LYS A 215 -4.41 -24.44 3.89
CA LYS A 215 -3.41 -23.82 2.99
C LYS A 215 -3.24 -22.33 3.32
N LEU A 216 -4.34 -21.59 3.51
CA LEU A 216 -4.33 -20.18 3.94
C LEU A 216 -3.74 -19.99 5.35
N ALA A 217 -3.93 -20.94 6.26
CA ALA A 217 -3.32 -20.92 7.58
C ALA A 217 -1.80 -21.08 7.49
N LYS A 218 -1.31 -22.08 6.74
CA LYS A 218 0.14 -22.27 6.48
C LYS A 218 0.77 -21.10 5.72
N GLU A 219 0.01 -20.48 4.82
CA GLU A 219 0.40 -19.25 4.16
C GLU A 219 0.43 -18.01 5.07
N ARG A 220 -0.28 -18.01 6.21
CA ARG A 220 -0.19 -16.96 7.24
C ARG A 220 0.94 -17.27 8.21
N GLU A 221 1.05 -18.52 8.65
CA GLU A 221 2.13 -19.07 9.45
C GLU A 221 3.49 -18.73 8.81
N SER A 222 3.72 -19.11 7.54
CA SER A 222 4.98 -18.79 6.84
C SER A 222 5.17 -17.32 6.44
N LYS A 223 4.19 -16.44 6.71
CA LYS A 223 4.38 -14.98 6.67
C LYS A 223 4.80 -14.49 8.06
N LEU A 224 4.09 -14.90 9.11
CA LEU A 224 4.40 -14.60 10.51
C LEU A 224 5.78 -15.12 10.92
N GLU A 225 6.21 -16.30 10.46
CA GLU A 225 7.57 -16.80 10.64
C GLU A 225 8.61 -15.82 10.09
N LYS A 226 8.39 -15.28 8.87
CA LYS A 226 9.30 -14.30 8.24
C LYS A 226 9.22 -12.92 8.88
N ASP A 227 8.02 -12.49 9.27
CA ASP A 227 7.82 -11.24 10.01
C ASP A 227 8.53 -11.32 11.38
N ILE A 228 8.57 -12.51 12.02
CA ILE A 228 9.33 -12.80 13.23
C ILE A 228 10.84 -12.84 12.92
N GLU A 229 11.29 -13.56 11.90
CA GLU A 229 12.70 -13.59 11.47
C GLU A 229 13.23 -12.16 11.24
N GLU A 230 12.58 -11.39 10.35
CA GLU A 230 12.89 -9.98 10.11
C GLU A 230 12.86 -9.14 11.39
N SER A 231 11.91 -9.37 12.30
CA SER A 231 11.84 -8.65 13.58
C SER A 231 12.96 -9.05 14.55
N THR A 232 13.43 -10.30 14.51
CA THR A 232 14.59 -10.72 15.30
C THR A 232 15.90 -10.22 14.72
N GLU A 233 16.03 -10.07 13.40
CA GLU A 233 17.17 -9.42 12.75
C GLU A 233 17.20 -7.92 13.04
N LYS A 234 16.07 -7.22 12.89
CA LYS A 234 15.92 -5.82 13.30
C LYS A 234 16.19 -5.64 14.79
N ARG A 235 15.80 -6.58 15.65
CA ARG A 235 16.14 -6.55 17.08
C ARG A 235 17.63 -6.77 17.33
N LYS A 236 18.31 -7.68 16.61
CA LYS A 236 19.77 -7.89 16.71
C LYS A 236 20.52 -6.63 16.33
N THR A 237 20.28 -6.11 15.12
CA THR A 237 20.91 -4.87 14.63
C THR A 237 20.65 -3.69 15.56
N LEU A 238 19.42 -3.47 16.04
CA LEU A 238 19.15 -2.43 17.04
C LEU A 238 19.82 -2.67 18.41
N THR A 239 20.10 -3.92 18.78
CA THR A 239 20.88 -4.21 20.01
C THR A 239 22.37 -3.95 19.79
N GLU A 240 22.88 -4.30 18.62
CA GLU A 240 24.25 -4.01 18.17
C GLU A 240 24.48 -2.49 18.08
N ASP A 241 23.57 -1.75 17.44
CA ASP A 241 23.52 -0.28 17.40
C ASP A 241 23.50 0.33 18.81
N ILE A 242 22.67 -0.21 19.72
CA ILE A 242 22.60 0.24 21.12
C ILE A 242 23.91 0.00 21.86
N ASP A 243 24.57 -1.14 21.63
CA ASP A 243 25.85 -1.46 22.28
C ASP A 243 27.03 -0.72 21.65
N GLU A 244 27.00 -0.38 20.36
CA GLU A 244 27.94 0.57 19.75
C GLU A 244 27.71 2.00 20.27
N ILE A 245 26.46 2.46 20.39
CA ILE A 245 26.13 3.75 21.01
C ILE A 245 26.55 3.77 22.49
N ARG A 246 26.47 2.64 23.20
CA ARG A 246 26.98 2.52 24.59
C ARG A 246 28.50 2.58 24.66
N ARG A 247 29.22 1.88 23.77
CA ARG A 247 30.70 1.97 23.66
C ARG A 247 31.13 3.39 23.34
N HIS A 248 30.60 3.99 22.27
CA HIS A 248 30.89 5.37 21.88
C HIS A 248 30.48 6.39 22.97
N LYS A 249 29.45 6.11 23.78
CA LYS A 249 29.14 6.93 24.96
C LYS A 249 30.13 6.73 26.10
N ALA A 250 30.60 5.51 26.38
CA ALA A 250 31.66 5.26 27.34
C ALA A 250 32.97 5.96 26.90
N ASP A 251 33.46 5.67 25.70
CA ASP A 251 34.70 6.21 25.14
C ASP A 251 34.75 7.76 25.13
N MET A 252 33.58 8.43 24.97
CA MET A 252 33.48 9.90 24.95
C MET A 252 33.15 10.52 26.31
N LEU A 253 32.35 9.87 27.16
CA LEU A 253 31.93 10.43 28.45
C LEU A 253 32.84 10.02 29.60
N GLU A 254 33.47 8.84 29.57
CA GLU A 254 34.36 8.38 30.63
C GLU A 254 35.59 9.28 30.81
N PRO A 255 36.27 9.76 29.74
CA PRO A 255 37.32 10.78 29.90
C PRO A 255 36.80 12.10 30.49
N GLN A 256 35.57 12.49 30.15
CA GLN A 256 34.95 13.74 30.62
C GLN A 256 34.43 13.64 32.07
N LEU A 257 33.94 12.47 32.50
CA LEU A 257 33.63 12.19 33.90
C LEU A 257 34.90 12.03 34.74
N ILE A 258 35.97 11.45 34.19
CA ILE A 258 37.26 11.37 34.89
C ILE A 258 37.89 12.76 35.01
N ALA A 259 37.75 13.63 34.02
CA ALA A 259 38.15 15.04 34.11
C ALA A 259 37.31 15.80 35.14
N SER A 260 35.99 15.90 34.94
CA SER A 260 35.10 16.66 35.83
C SER A 260 35.02 16.11 37.25
N SER A 261 35.17 14.80 37.48
CA SER A 261 35.29 14.25 38.84
C SER A 261 36.67 14.47 39.48
N LYS A 262 37.74 14.72 38.70
CA LYS A 262 39.02 15.22 39.23
C LYS A 262 38.93 16.70 39.57
N GLU A 263 38.30 17.51 38.71
CA GLU A 263 38.04 18.94 38.94
C GLU A 263 37.15 19.15 40.17
N LEU A 264 36.01 18.43 40.26
CA LEU A 264 35.14 18.46 41.44
C LEU A 264 35.82 17.92 42.71
N LYS A 265 36.73 16.95 42.61
CA LYS A 265 37.54 16.52 43.78
C LYS A 265 38.53 17.60 44.20
N LEU A 266 39.18 18.28 43.25
CA LEU A 266 40.05 19.43 43.51
C LEU A 266 39.26 20.58 44.13
N GLU A 267 38.09 20.91 43.61
CA GLU A 267 37.22 21.96 44.14
C GLU A 267 36.66 21.59 45.53
N VAL A 268 36.27 20.32 45.76
CA VAL A 268 35.84 19.84 47.09
C VAL A 268 37.01 19.86 48.08
N VAL A 269 38.25 19.56 47.67
CA VAL A 269 39.43 19.70 48.54
C VAL A 269 39.75 21.17 48.81
N GLN A 270 39.67 22.05 47.81
CA GLN A 270 39.88 23.49 47.98
C GLN A 270 38.81 24.11 48.89
N ARG A 271 37.53 23.79 48.68
CA ARG A 271 36.43 24.25 49.54
C ARG A 271 36.51 23.65 50.94
N ARG A 272 36.94 22.40 51.11
CA ARG A 272 37.21 21.82 52.44
C ARG A 272 38.34 22.55 53.15
N HIS A 273 39.43 22.88 52.45
CA HIS A 273 40.53 23.63 53.04
C HIS A 273 40.15 25.10 53.32
N GLN A 274 39.30 25.72 52.49
CA GLN A 274 38.70 27.02 52.81
C GLN A 274 37.79 26.95 54.04
N VAL A 275 36.98 25.90 54.20
CA VAL A 275 36.17 25.69 55.40
C VAL A 275 37.06 25.45 56.61
N GLU A 276 38.06 24.57 56.53
CA GLU A 276 39.02 24.29 57.60
C GLU A 276 39.81 25.54 58.04
N ASN A 277 40.16 26.40 57.09
CA ASN A 277 40.82 27.67 57.40
C ASN A 277 39.84 28.70 57.97
N LEU A 278 38.58 28.75 57.51
CA LEU A 278 37.53 29.60 58.09
C LEU A 278 37.10 29.13 59.48
N GLU A 279 37.13 27.83 59.74
CA GLU A 279 36.91 27.21 61.06
C GLU A 279 38.04 27.60 62.03
N LYS A 280 39.30 27.59 61.60
CA LYS A 280 40.42 28.12 62.41
C LYS A 280 40.36 29.63 62.61
N ASP A 281 40.02 30.38 61.55
CA ASP A 281 39.75 31.82 61.62
C ASP A 281 38.60 32.16 62.59
N GLN A 282 37.65 31.23 62.77
CA GLN A 282 36.52 31.33 63.69
C GLN A 282 36.98 30.93 65.11
N GLU A 283 37.67 29.80 65.29
CA GLU A 283 38.26 29.37 66.58
C GLU A 283 39.23 30.41 67.16
N GLU A 284 40.09 31.03 66.35
CA GLU A 284 40.97 32.13 66.77
C GLU A 284 40.15 33.37 67.17
N LYS A 285 39.09 33.71 66.44
CA LYS A 285 38.23 34.86 66.78
C LYS A 285 37.43 34.60 68.06
N ASP A 286 36.86 33.42 68.22
CA ASP A 286 36.09 33.01 69.40
C ASP A 286 37.03 32.92 70.63
N ALA A 287 38.27 32.44 70.49
CA ALA A 287 39.29 32.51 71.54
C ALA A 287 39.68 33.96 71.90
N THR A 288 39.86 34.86 70.91
CA THR A 288 40.08 36.28 71.23
C THR A 288 38.85 36.95 71.86
N TYR A 289 37.65 36.49 71.53
CA TYR A 289 36.40 36.95 72.14
C TYR A 289 36.29 36.47 73.59
N GLU A 290 36.61 35.22 73.90
CA GLU A 290 36.71 34.71 75.28
C GLU A 290 37.77 35.48 76.09
N MET A 291 38.94 35.77 75.51
CA MET A 291 39.95 36.61 76.16
C MET A 291 39.46 38.03 76.42
N VAL A 292 38.75 38.66 75.48
CA VAL A 292 38.17 40.00 75.66
C VAL A 292 37.02 39.98 76.67
N MET A 293 36.19 38.94 76.70
CA MET A 293 35.13 38.75 77.69
C MET A 293 35.71 38.59 79.10
N HIS A 294 36.74 37.77 79.29
CA HIS A 294 37.42 37.65 80.58
C HIS A 294 38.14 38.95 80.99
N GLU A 295 38.68 39.73 80.06
CA GLU A 295 39.25 41.05 80.36
C GLU A 295 38.15 42.06 80.74
N VAL A 296 36.96 42.00 80.12
CA VAL A 296 35.79 42.77 80.53
C VAL A 296 35.32 42.36 81.92
N GLU A 297 35.17 41.07 82.21
CA GLU A 297 34.84 40.56 83.55
C GLU A 297 35.88 41.00 84.60
N ARG A 298 37.17 40.96 84.26
CA ARG A 298 38.26 41.46 85.12
C ARG A 298 38.10 42.95 85.42
N LEU A 299 37.83 43.77 84.39
CA LEU A 299 37.60 45.21 84.52
C LEU A 299 36.29 45.53 85.27
N GLU A 300 35.25 44.70 85.16
CA GLU A 300 34.03 44.86 85.95
C GLU A 300 34.25 44.48 87.43
N MET A 301 35.00 43.40 87.73
CA MET A 301 35.43 43.09 89.10
C MET A 301 36.33 44.19 89.70
N GLU A 302 37.16 44.84 88.89
CA GLU A 302 37.94 46.02 89.33
C GLU A 302 37.04 47.24 89.54
N ARG A 303 36.04 47.48 88.68
CA ARG A 303 35.03 48.53 88.87
C ARG A 303 34.22 48.31 90.15
N GLU A 304 33.84 47.06 90.45
CA GLU A 304 33.15 46.70 91.71
C GLU A 304 34.07 46.82 92.93
N ARG A 305 35.35 46.42 92.84
CA ARG A 305 36.34 46.67 93.90
C ARG A 305 36.52 48.17 94.17
N HIS A 306 36.59 49.00 93.14
CA HIS A 306 36.68 50.45 93.29
C HIS A 306 35.39 51.06 93.87
N ALA A 307 34.21 50.55 93.48
CA ALA A 307 32.93 50.94 94.10
C ALA A 307 32.85 50.51 95.58
N ALA A 308 33.33 49.32 95.94
CA ALA A 308 33.38 48.84 97.32
C ALA A 308 34.38 49.64 98.17
N ALA A 309 35.55 49.97 97.64
CA ALA A 309 36.53 50.83 98.29
C ALA A 309 35.99 52.26 98.50
N PHE A 310 35.26 52.80 97.52
CA PHE A 310 34.56 54.09 97.65
C PHE A 310 33.43 54.04 98.70
N SER A 311 32.74 52.89 98.82
CA SER A 311 31.71 52.65 99.84
C SER A 311 32.26 52.57 101.27
N GLN A 312 33.51 52.11 101.46
CA GLN A 312 34.15 52.02 102.78
C GLN A 312 34.77 53.33 103.30
N ALA A 313 34.87 54.37 102.47
CA ALA A 313 35.66 55.57 102.77
C ALA A 313 34.81 56.83 103.04
N ASN A 314 33.90 56.81 104.03
CA ASN A 314 33.14 58.01 104.39
C ASN A 314 32.68 58.08 105.87
N GLU A 315 33.61 58.38 106.79
CA GLU A 315 33.25 58.81 108.15
C GLU A 315 32.90 60.32 108.17
N MET A 316 31.70 60.63 108.67
CA MET A 316 31.13 61.97 108.88
C MET A 316 31.96 62.82 109.89
N PRO A 317 31.94 64.19 109.87
CA PRO A 317 30.66 64.93 109.96
C PRO A 317 30.54 66.41 109.47
N GLN A 318 29.31 66.93 109.55
CA GLN A 318 28.95 68.29 110.06
C GLN A 318 28.92 69.57 109.18
N LYS A 319 28.78 69.50 107.83
CA LYS A 319 28.38 70.71 107.03
C LYS A 319 27.19 70.53 106.07
N ILE A 320 26.45 69.43 106.18
CA ILE A 320 25.35 69.09 105.26
C ILE A 320 24.03 69.76 105.68
N ILE A 321 23.86 71.04 105.31
CA ILE A 321 22.53 71.70 105.23
C ILE A 321 22.38 72.44 103.89
N LYS A 322 23.38 73.20 103.44
CA LYS A 322 23.32 74.00 102.19
C LYS A 322 23.59 73.23 100.88
N GLN A 323 23.96 71.95 100.95
CA GLN A 323 24.20 71.10 99.76
C GLN A 323 22.99 70.21 99.42
N ALA A 324 22.00 70.11 100.30
CA ALA A 324 20.82 69.26 100.11
C ALA A 324 19.88 69.76 98.99
N GLU A 325 19.92 71.05 98.66
CA GLU A 325 19.11 71.65 97.60
C GLU A 325 19.70 71.35 96.21
N ILE A 326 21.02 71.51 96.04
CA ILE A 326 21.74 71.16 94.81
C ILE A 326 21.58 69.66 94.48
N LEU A 327 21.63 68.79 95.50
CA LEU A 327 21.36 67.36 95.32
C LEU A 327 19.91 67.07 94.94
N ARG A 328 18.93 67.86 95.39
CA ARG A 328 17.52 67.71 95.02
C ARG A 328 17.30 68.07 93.54
N ASP A 329 17.96 69.10 93.04
CA ASP A 329 17.91 69.48 91.61
C ASP A 329 18.68 68.49 90.71
N ALA A 330 19.77 67.92 91.20
CA ALA A 330 20.47 66.83 90.52
C ALA A 330 19.60 65.56 90.42
N ILE A 331 18.90 65.19 91.51
CA ILE A 331 17.95 64.06 91.51
C ILE A 331 16.78 64.35 90.56
N ASN A 332 16.21 65.56 90.58
CA ASN A 332 15.13 65.95 89.64
C ASN A 332 15.59 65.87 88.18
N SER A 333 16.82 66.29 87.87
CA SER A 333 17.42 66.15 86.54
C SER A 333 17.58 64.68 86.15
N LEU A 334 18.09 63.82 87.04
CA LEU A 334 18.25 62.39 86.80
C LEU A 334 16.90 61.66 86.62
N VAL A 335 15.84 62.08 87.33
CA VAL A 335 14.47 61.56 87.12
C VAL A 335 13.95 61.96 85.74
N VAL A 336 14.16 63.20 85.30
CA VAL A 336 13.82 63.64 83.94
C VAL A 336 14.63 62.86 82.89
N GLU A 337 15.92 62.62 83.12
CA GLU A 337 16.77 61.82 82.23
C GLU A 337 16.32 60.35 82.16
N ASN A 338 15.91 59.77 83.29
CA ASN A 338 15.38 58.41 83.37
C ASN A 338 14.02 58.28 82.65
N VAL A 339 13.15 59.29 82.75
CA VAL A 339 11.89 59.35 81.96
C VAL A 339 12.17 59.50 80.47
N LYS A 340 13.17 60.28 80.05
CA LYS A 340 13.62 60.33 78.65
C LYS A 340 14.13 58.97 78.17
N GLN A 341 14.98 58.29 78.95
CA GLN A 341 15.48 56.96 78.57
C GLN A 341 14.37 55.90 78.55
N THR A 342 13.43 55.94 79.50
CA THR A 342 12.26 55.04 79.51
C THR A 342 11.37 55.27 78.28
N THR A 343 11.12 56.52 77.90
CA THR A 343 10.34 56.83 76.69
C THR A 343 11.09 56.55 75.40
N LEU A 344 12.43 56.63 75.39
CA LEU A 344 13.27 56.18 74.27
C LEU A 344 13.28 54.66 74.13
N SER A 345 13.39 53.89 75.23
CA SER A 345 13.24 52.43 75.22
C SER A 345 11.89 52.05 74.62
N GLN A 346 10.80 52.63 75.13
CA GLN A 346 9.45 52.40 74.60
C GLN A 346 9.24 52.88 73.15
N GLN A 347 10.18 53.61 72.55
CA GLN A 347 10.19 53.90 71.11
C GLN A 347 10.99 52.82 70.35
N LEU A 348 12.15 52.43 70.86
CA LEU A 348 12.96 51.33 70.32
C LEU A 348 12.21 49.99 70.34
N ASP A 349 11.49 49.67 71.40
CA ASP A 349 10.63 48.48 71.50
C ASP A 349 9.55 48.47 70.39
N LYS A 350 8.97 49.63 70.10
CA LYS A 350 7.96 49.79 69.04
C LYS A 350 8.57 49.76 67.63
N GLU A 351 9.81 50.20 67.47
CA GLU A 351 10.58 50.03 66.22
C GLU A 351 10.95 48.55 66.01
N LEU A 352 11.35 47.83 67.06
CA LEU A 352 11.61 46.38 67.02
C LEU A 352 10.34 45.59 66.65
N ASP A 353 9.19 45.89 67.26
CA ASP A 353 7.89 45.30 66.88
C ASP A 353 7.54 45.56 65.40
N ARG A 354 7.83 46.76 64.89
CA ARG A 354 7.62 47.12 63.47
C ARG A 354 8.56 46.36 62.54
N LEU A 355 9.82 46.18 62.94
CA LEU A 355 10.82 45.44 62.18
C LEU A 355 10.54 43.93 62.20
N ALA A 356 10.11 43.38 63.34
CA ALA A 356 9.69 41.98 63.47
C ALA A 356 8.48 41.67 62.58
N LYS A 357 7.48 42.55 62.53
CA LYS A 357 6.35 42.45 61.59
C LYS A 357 6.81 42.49 60.14
N LYS A 358 7.55 43.53 59.73
CA LYS A 358 8.10 43.63 58.36
C LYS A 358 8.92 42.40 57.95
N ARG A 359 9.71 41.83 58.87
CA ARG A 359 10.50 40.61 58.65
C ARG A 359 9.59 39.40 58.42
N LYS A 360 8.51 39.25 59.20
CA LYS A 360 7.50 38.20 59.01
C LYS A 360 6.72 38.36 57.70
N ASP A 361 6.28 39.58 57.39
CA ASP A 361 5.61 39.92 56.12
C ASP A 361 6.49 39.57 54.91
N GLN A 362 7.80 39.82 55.02
CA GLN A 362 8.81 39.45 53.99
C GLN A 362 9.07 37.93 53.93
N GLU A 363 9.06 37.22 55.05
CA GLU A 363 9.18 35.75 55.08
C GLU A 363 7.95 35.08 54.46
N GLU A 364 6.74 35.60 54.71
CA GLU A 364 5.50 35.14 54.07
C GLU A 364 5.50 35.42 52.56
N HIS A 365 5.80 36.64 52.12
CA HIS A 365 5.93 36.95 50.69
C HIS A 365 7.01 36.11 49.98
N LYS A 366 8.11 35.75 50.66
CA LYS A 366 9.12 34.84 50.12
C LYS A 366 8.60 33.41 49.98
N LEU A 367 7.75 32.96 50.90
CA LEU A 367 7.09 31.66 50.84
C LEU A 367 6.11 31.60 49.65
N ASP A 368 5.28 32.62 49.49
CA ASP A 368 4.33 32.75 48.38
C ASP A 368 5.04 32.74 47.02
N GLN A 369 6.12 33.53 46.88
CA GLN A 369 6.93 33.56 45.65
C GLN A 369 7.61 32.21 45.35
N SER A 370 8.02 31.47 46.39
CA SER A 370 8.56 30.12 46.23
C SER A 370 7.48 29.12 45.76
N ALA A 371 6.26 29.24 46.28
CA ALA A 371 5.13 28.41 45.88
C ALA A 371 4.69 28.72 44.43
N GLU A 372 4.60 29.99 44.04
CA GLU A 372 4.38 30.40 42.65
C GLU A 372 5.48 29.89 41.70
N TYR A 373 6.75 29.96 42.12
CA TYR A 373 7.86 29.48 41.31
C TYR A 373 7.81 27.96 41.10
N GLU A 374 7.52 27.19 42.16
CA GLU A 374 7.29 25.75 42.03
C GLU A 374 6.09 25.43 41.13
N GLN A 375 4.98 26.16 41.26
CA GLN A 375 3.82 25.94 40.41
C GLN A 375 4.15 26.18 38.92
N ARG A 376 4.76 27.33 38.58
CA ARG A 376 5.19 27.63 37.20
C ARG A 376 6.22 26.62 36.69
N ARG A 377 7.10 26.10 37.55
CA ARG A 377 8.03 25.04 37.18
C ARG A 377 7.33 23.71 36.86
N ARG A 378 6.28 23.34 37.62
CA ARG A 378 5.45 22.16 37.31
C ARG A 378 4.70 22.36 35.99
N GLU A 379 4.12 23.54 35.77
CA GLU A 379 3.46 23.91 34.51
C GLU A 379 4.42 23.84 33.30
N ILE A 380 5.67 24.29 33.46
CA ILE A 380 6.71 24.15 32.43
C ILE A 380 7.02 22.67 32.15
N HIS A 381 7.27 21.85 33.16
CA HIS A 381 7.56 20.42 32.97
C HIS A 381 6.37 19.64 32.36
N GLU A 382 5.13 20.06 32.62
CA GLU A 382 3.93 19.50 31.99
C GLU A 382 3.85 19.90 30.50
N MET A 383 4.16 21.15 30.16
CA MET A 383 4.23 21.64 28.78
C MET A 383 5.40 21.03 27.99
N GLU A 384 6.56 20.78 28.62
CA GLU A 384 7.70 20.06 28.04
C GLU A 384 7.27 18.63 27.66
N ARG A 385 6.62 17.90 28.59
CA ARG A 385 6.05 16.57 28.31
C ARG A 385 5.05 16.58 27.16
N GLN A 386 4.14 17.55 27.11
CA GLN A 386 3.19 17.66 26.00
C GLN A 386 3.89 17.93 24.66
N CYS A 387 5.01 18.66 24.66
CA CYS A 387 5.82 18.87 23.46
C CYS A 387 6.54 17.58 23.02
N ASP A 388 7.07 16.78 23.96
CA ASP A 388 7.68 15.48 23.68
C ASP A 388 6.64 14.45 23.19
N GLU A 389 5.43 14.44 23.74
CA GLU A 389 4.32 13.62 23.24
C GLU A 389 3.89 14.05 21.82
N ILE A 390 3.79 15.35 21.55
CA ILE A 390 3.50 15.86 20.20
C ILE A 390 4.64 15.51 19.22
N PHE A 391 5.90 15.57 19.66
CA PHE A 391 7.05 15.23 18.83
C PHE A 391 7.12 13.73 18.50
N THR A 392 6.91 12.86 19.48
CA THR A 392 6.84 11.41 19.28
C THR A 392 5.65 11.00 18.42
N GLN A 393 4.47 11.60 18.62
CA GLN A 393 3.32 11.43 17.72
C GLN A 393 3.62 11.93 16.30
N HIS A 394 4.39 13.01 16.13
CA HIS A 394 4.80 13.51 14.82
C HIS A 394 5.74 12.55 14.09
N GLU A 395 6.74 11.98 14.77
CA GLU A 395 7.62 10.96 14.20
C GLU A 395 6.86 9.68 13.83
N ILE A 396 5.96 9.19 14.69
CA ILE A 396 5.09 8.04 14.39
C ILE A 396 4.22 8.32 13.14
N ALA A 397 3.61 9.51 13.03
CA ALA A 397 2.82 9.89 11.86
C ALA A 397 3.67 10.02 10.57
N LYS A 398 4.93 10.45 10.70
CA LYS A 398 5.92 10.57 9.63
C LYS A 398 6.40 9.19 9.14
N GLU A 399 6.57 8.22 10.03
CA GLU A 399 6.84 6.82 9.70
C GLU A 399 5.63 6.16 9.01
N GLN A 400 4.42 6.30 9.56
CA GLN A 400 3.18 5.82 8.93
C GLN A 400 3.02 6.40 7.51
N LEU A 401 3.31 7.69 7.32
CA LEU A 401 3.32 8.33 6.01
C LEU A 401 4.41 7.77 5.07
N ALA A 402 5.54 7.28 5.59
CA ALA A 402 6.56 6.60 4.81
C ALA A 402 6.11 5.19 4.39
N VAL A 403 5.51 4.43 5.31
CA VAL A 403 4.90 3.12 5.04
C VAL A 403 3.83 3.23 3.95
N HIS A 404 2.86 4.13 4.10
CA HIS A 404 1.81 4.33 3.10
C HIS A 404 2.33 4.81 1.73
N LYS A 405 3.46 5.54 1.67
CA LYS A 405 4.13 5.85 0.39
C LYS A 405 4.73 4.58 -0.24
N GLY A 406 5.37 3.72 0.56
CA GLY A 406 5.87 2.42 0.12
C GLY A 406 4.76 1.50 -0.38
N GLU A 407 3.67 1.40 0.37
CA GLU A 407 2.47 0.66 -0.04
C GLU A 407 1.88 1.20 -1.35
N ARG A 408 1.77 2.52 -1.52
CA ARG A 408 1.27 3.11 -2.76
C ARG A 408 2.17 2.77 -3.94
N VAL A 409 3.50 2.84 -3.80
CA VAL A 409 4.45 2.42 -4.85
C VAL A 409 4.31 0.91 -5.15
N ARG A 410 4.13 0.06 -4.13
CA ARG A 410 3.87 -1.38 -4.30
C ARG A 410 2.59 -1.63 -5.08
N LEU A 411 1.51 -0.90 -4.78
CA LEU A 411 0.21 -0.99 -5.47
C LEU A 411 0.26 -0.42 -6.88
N GLU A 412 0.99 0.67 -7.11
CA GLU A 412 1.27 1.19 -8.46
C GLU A 412 2.06 0.18 -9.31
N LEU A 413 2.98 -0.59 -8.70
CA LEU A 413 3.74 -1.65 -9.36
C LEU A 413 2.89 -2.90 -9.65
N THR A 414 2.03 -3.36 -8.74
CA THR A 414 1.11 -4.47 -9.03
C THR A 414 0.08 -4.07 -10.08
N LEU A 415 -0.48 -2.87 -10.02
CA LEU A 415 -1.39 -2.34 -11.05
C LEU A 415 -0.71 -2.29 -12.43
N LYS A 416 0.55 -1.86 -12.51
CA LYS A 416 1.34 -1.90 -13.77
C LYS A 416 1.53 -3.33 -14.30
N LYS A 417 1.76 -4.32 -13.43
CA LYS A 417 1.83 -5.75 -13.81
C LYS A 417 0.49 -6.25 -14.35
N CYS A 418 -0.61 -6.03 -13.63
CA CYS A 418 -1.95 -6.44 -14.08
C CYS A 418 -2.36 -5.77 -15.39
N ILE A 419 -2.02 -4.49 -15.61
CA ILE A 419 -2.27 -3.80 -16.90
C ILE A 419 -1.43 -4.42 -18.03
N PHE A 420 -0.21 -4.88 -17.76
CA PHE A 420 0.61 -5.58 -18.75
C PHE A 420 0.06 -6.99 -19.04
N GLU A 421 -0.40 -7.72 -18.02
CA GLU A 421 -1.04 -9.03 -18.15
C GLU A 421 -2.34 -8.94 -18.96
N ILE A 422 -3.23 -8.00 -18.65
CA ILE A 422 -4.47 -7.72 -19.40
C ILE A 422 -4.16 -7.37 -20.86
N ARG A 423 -3.09 -6.60 -21.14
CA ARG A 423 -2.65 -6.32 -22.52
C ARG A 423 -2.14 -7.59 -23.21
N ARG A 424 -1.38 -8.44 -22.52
CA ARG A 424 -0.88 -9.71 -23.07
C ARG A 424 -2.03 -10.66 -23.39
N GLU A 425 -3.02 -10.76 -22.52
CA GLU A 425 -4.23 -11.57 -22.75
C GLU A 425 -5.09 -11.01 -23.88
N HIS A 426 -5.23 -9.68 -23.97
CA HIS A 426 -5.91 -9.03 -25.10
C HIS A 426 -5.21 -9.31 -26.44
N ASP A 427 -3.87 -9.26 -26.49
CA ASP A 427 -3.09 -9.61 -27.68
C ASP A 427 -3.22 -11.10 -28.05
N LEU A 428 -3.30 -12.00 -27.06
CA LEU A 428 -3.56 -13.44 -27.28
C LEU A 428 -4.99 -13.67 -27.78
N LEU A 429 -5.98 -12.98 -27.22
CA LEU A 429 -7.37 -13.02 -27.69
C LEU A 429 -7.49 -12.50 -29.13
N LEU A 430 -6.79 -11.41 -29.48
CA LEU A 430 -6.75 -10.87 -30.85
C LEU A 430 -6.08 -11.83 -31.84
N ARG A 431 -5.08 -12.63 -31.42
CA ARG A 431 -4.51 -13.72 -32.24
C ARG A 431 -5.54 -14.83 -32.45
N SER A 432 -6.14 -15.34 -31.36
CA SER A 432 -7.15 -16.39 -31.40
C SER A 432 -8.37 -16.01 -32.25
N LEU A 433 -8.81 -14.74 -32.20
CA LEU A 433 -9.89 -14.24 -33.07
C LEU A 433 -9.48 -14.22 -34.55
N ARG A 434 -8.25 -13.81 -34.89
CA ARG A 434 -7.74 -13.85 -36.27
C ARG A 434 -7.60 -15.28 -36.79
N GLU A 435 -7.17 -16.21 -35.94
CA GLU A 435 -7.11 -17.65 -36.23
C GLU A 435 -8.52 -18.23 -36.44
N LYS A 436 -9.48 -17.91 -35.56
CA LYS A 436 -10.88 -18.30 -35.72
C LYS A 436 -11.47 -17.77 -37.04
N ASP A 437 -11.19 -16.52 -37.40
CA ASP A 437 -11.67 -15.93 -38.66
C ASP A 437 -10.98 -16.55 -39.89
N ALA A 438 -9.72 -16.97 -39.79
CA ALA A 438 -9.03 -17.73 -40.83
C ALA A 438 -9.64 -19.13 -40.99
N LEU A 439 -9.90 -19.83 -39.88
CA LEU A 439 -10.57 -21.13 -39.86
C LEU A 439 -12.01 -21.04 -40.38
N LEU A 440 -12.78 -20.01 -40.04
CA LEU A 440 -14.12 -19.77 -40.58
C LEU A 440 -14.11 -19.45 -42.09
N LYS A 441 -13.09 -18.75 -42.59
CA LYS A 441 -12.87 -18.57 -44.04
C LYS A 441 -12.47 -19.89 -44.72
N SER A 442 -11.75 -20.77 -44.03
CA SER A 442 -11.43 -22.13 -44.52
C SER A 442 -12.68 -23.03 -44.54
N LEU A 443 -13.48 -23.02 -43.48
CA LEU A 443 -14.75 -23.74 -43.38
C LEU A 443 -15.69 -23.35 -44.52
N ARG A 444 -15.90 -22.05 -44.76
CA ARG A 444 -16.73 -21.56 -45.88
C ARG A 444 -16.22 -21.96 -47.26
N ARG A 445 -14.89 -22.14 -47.43
CA ARG A 445 -14.31 -22.71 -48.65
C ARG A 445 -14.61 -24.20 -48.75
N LEU A 446 -14.51 -24.95 -47.65
CA LEU A 446 -14.92 -26.36 -47.61
C LEU A 446 -16.41 -26.51 -47.93
N ASP A 447 -17.29 -25.75 -47.26
CA ASP A 447 -18.73 -25.76 -47.48
C ASP A 447 -19.08 -25.48 -48.95
N THR A 448 -18.43 -24.49 -49.57
CA THR A 448 -18.65 -24.20 -51.01
C THR A 448 -18.09 -25.28 -51.94
N THR A 449 -16.99 -25.97 -51.59
CA THR A 449 -16.59 -27.18 -52.34
C THR A 449 -17.56 -28.34 -52.14
N VAL A 450 -18.09 -28.55 -50.93
CA VAL A 450 -19.05 -29.62 -50.62
C VAL A 450 -20.41 -29.38 -51.27
N THR A 451 -20.90 -28.14 -51.34
CA THR A 451 -22.12 -27.82 -52.08
C THR A 451 -21.92 -27.96 -53.58
N ASN A 452 -20.79 -27.50 -54.14
CA ASN A 452 -20.47 -27.72 -55.56
C ASN A 452 -20.41 -29.22 -55.91
N ILE A 453 -19.79 -30.04 -55.06
CA ILE A 453 -19.78 -31.51 -55.23
C ILE A 453 -21.21 -32.05 -55.19
N ARG A 454 -22.01 -31.70 -54.17
CA ARG A 454 -23.42 -32.14 -54.04
C ARG A 454 -24.31 -31.71 -55.21
N LEU A 455 -24.03 -30.57 -55.84
CA LEU A 455 -24.72 -30.10 -57.05
C LEU A 455 -24.28 -30.87 -58.30
N SER A 456 -23.04 -31.35 -58.35
CA SER A 456 -22.54 -32.19 -59.46
C SER A 456 -23.00 -33.66 -59.35
N THR A 457 -23.22 -34.19 -58.14
CA THR A 457 -23.68 -35.57 -57.90
C THR A 457 -24.91 -35.97 -58.72
N PRO A 458 -26.04 -35.23 -58.75
CA PRO A 458 -27.21 -35.63 -59.52
C PRO A 458 -26.97 -35.63 -61.04
N LEU A 459 -26.16 -34.70 -61.57
CA LEU A 459 -25.81 -34.66 -62.99
C LEU A 459 -24.99 -35.89 -63.39
N LEU A 460 -23.99 -36.24 -62.59
CA LEU A 460 -23.19 -37.47 -62.77
C LEU A 460 -24.06 -38.74 -62.65
N HIS A 461 -25.02 -38.74 -61.72
CA HIS A 461 -25.96 -39.86 -61.55
C HIS A 461 -26.90 -40.01 -62.76
N GLN A 462 -27.39 -38.90 -63.32
CA GLN A 462 -28.19 -38.88 -64.54
C GLN A 462 -27.39 -39.40 -65.74
N GLN A 463 -26.14 -38.94 -65.92
CA GLN A 463 -25.24 -39.47 -66.95
C GLN A 463 -25.02 -40.99 -66.81
N LEU A 464 -24.87 -41.49 -65.58
CA LEU A 464 -24.74 -42.93 -65.30
C LEU A 464 -26.02 -43.71 -65.69
N VAL A 465 -27.20 -43.17 -65.40
CA VAL A 465 -28.50 -43.75 -65.81
C VAL A 465 -28.65 -43.76 -67.34
N ASP A 466 -28.28 -42.67 -68.02
CA ASP A 466 -28.39 -42.57 -69.48
C ASP A 466 -27.38 -43.45 -70.20
N HIS A 467 -26.15 -43.57 -69.69
CA HIS A 467 -25.21 -44.60 -70.16
C HIS A 467 -25.74 -46.02 -69.91
N GLY A 468 -26.38 -46.27 -68.75
CA GLY A 468 -27.07 -47.53 -68.47
C GLY A 468 -28.15 -47.87 -69.52
N ARG A 469 -28.95 -46.88 -69.93
CA ARG A 469 -29.96 -47.02 -71.00
C ARG A 469 -29.31 -47.36 -72.35
N THR A 470 -28.20 -46.71 -72.72
CA THR A 470 -27.47 -47.05 -73.96
C THR A 470 -26.86 -48.45 -73.95
N LEU A 471 -26.46 -48.94 -72.76
CA LEU A 471 -25.98 -50.32 -72.59
C LEU A 471 -27.12 -51.34 -72.71
N GLU A 472 -28.33 -51.02 -72.25
CA GLU A 472 -29.49 -51.89 -72.44
C GLU A 472 -29.93 -51.98 -73.90
N THR A 473 -29.93 -50.87 -74.66
CA THR A 473 -30.29 -50.91 -76.09
C THR A 473 -29.31 -51.78 -76.87
N ALA A 474 -28.00 -51.58 -76.68
CA ALA A 474 -26.99 -52.45 -77.31
C ALA A 474 -27.18 -53.95 -76.97
N LYS A 475 -27.60 -54.28 -75.73
CA LYS A 475 -27.93 -55.66 -75.30
C LYS A 475 -29.25 -56.20 -75.87
N ARG A 476 -30.17 -55.33 -76.31
CA ARG A 476 -31.37 -55.73 -77.08
C ARG A 476 -30.98 -56.02 -78.53
N ASP A 477 -30.11 -55.21 -79.11
CA ASP A 477 -29.63 -55.37 -80.49
C ASP A 477 -28.76 -56.63 -80.66
N GLU A 478 -27.86 -56.92 -79.70
CA GLU A 478 -27.11 -58.18 -79.62
C GLU A 478 -28.04 -59.41 -79.68
N LYS A 479 -29.16 -59.37 -78.95
CA LYS A 479 -30.18 -60.44 -78.94
C LYS A 479 -30.98 -60.51 -80.25
N HIS A 480 -31.18 -59.38 -80.93
CA HIS A 480 -31.82 -59.34 -82.24
C HIS A 480 -30.92 -60.00 -83.31
N PHE A 481 -29.66 -59.60 -83.41
CA PHE A 481 -28.72 -60.17 -84.38
C PHE A 481 -28.47 -61.67 -84.14
N ARG A 482 -28.38 -62.14 -82.88
CA ARG A 482 -28.32 -63.60 -82.60
C ARG A 482 -29.52 -64.38 -83.15
N LYS A 483 -30.73 -63.81 -83.11
CA LYS A 483 -31.93 -64.45 -83.68
C LYS A 483 -31.88 -64.50 -85.21
N GLN A 484 -31.41 -63.44 -85.86
CA GLN A 484 -31.23 -63.42 -87.33
C GLN A 484 -30.21 -64.49 -87.78
N VAL A 485 -29.08 -64.64 -87.09
CA VAL A 485 -28.09 -65.69 -87.38
C VAL A 485 -28.67 -67.11 -87.22
N GLN A 486 -29.55 -67.34 -86.24
CA GLN A 486 -30.25 -68.62 -86.10
C GLN A 486 -31.28 -68.87 -87.20
N ALA A 487 -31.96 -67.83 -87.69
CA ALA A 487 -32.92 -67.95 -88.80
C ALA A 487 -32.20 -68.30 -90.12
N LEU A 488 -31.07 -67.65 -90.41
CA LEU A 488 -30.28 -67.91 -91.62
C LEU A 488 -29.73 -69.36 -91.65
N ARG A 489 -29.31 -69.92 -90.52
CA ARG A 489 -28.90 -71.34 -90.45
C ARG A 489 -30.03 -72.29 -90.84
N LYS A 490 -31.23 -72.12 -90.27
CA LYS A 490 -32.41 -72.93 -90.61
C LYS A 490 -32.80 -72.84 -92.08
N HIS A 491 -32.54 -71.71 -92.73
CA HIS A 491 -32.80 -71.56 -94.16
C HIS A 491 -31.84 -72.41 -95.01
N ILE A 492 -30.56 -72.50 -94.63
CA ILE A 492 -29.55 -73.36 -95.27
C ILE A 492 -29.93 -74.84 -95.12
N ASP A 493 -30.34 -75.24 -93.91
CA ASP A 493 -30.75 -76.62 -93.60
C ASP A 493 -31.95 -77.07 -94.48
N LEU A 494 -32.92 -76.17 -94.72
CA LEU A 494 -34.07 -76.43 -95.60
C LEU A 494 -33.68 -76.57 -97.08
N THR A 495 -32.85 -75.66 -97.60
CA THR A 495 -32.40 -75.72 -99.01
C THR A 495 -31.60 -76.98 -99.34
N LEU A 496 -30.92 -77.56 -98.34
CA LEU A 496 -30.20 -78.83 -98.50
C LEU A 496 -31.14 -80.04 -98.59
N TYR A 497 -32.29 -80.00 -97.91
CA TYR A 497 -33.31 -81.05 -97.96
C TYR A 497 -34.07 -81.06 -99.31
N GLU A 498 -34.35 -79.88 -99.88
CA GLU A 498 -35.06 -79.76 -101.15
C GLU A 498 -34.21 -80.20 -102.35
N TYR A 499 -32.90 -79.94 -102.32
CA TYR A 499 -31.95 -80.43 -103.32
C TYR A 499 -31.87 -81.96 -103.36
N LEU A 500 -31.90 -82.64 -102.21
CA LEU A 500 -31.80 -84.10 -102.10
C LEU A 500 -33.07 -84.88 -102.48
N LYS A 501 -34.17 -84.19 -102.85
CA LYS A 501 -35.49 -84.81 -103.06
C LYS A 501 -35.97 -84.80 -104.52
N THR A 502 -35.22 -84.21 -105.44
CA THR A 502 -35.67 -83.88 -106.80
C THR A 502 -35.05 -84.72 -107.91
N GLU A 503 -34.19 -85.70 -107.61
CA GLU A 503 -33.39 -86.44 -108.61
C GLU A 503 -33.95 -87.83 -109.00
N SER A 504 -35.09 -88.28 -108.44
CA SER A 504 -35.55 -89.68 -108.62
C SER A 504 -37.07 -89.90 -108.66
N GLY A 505 -37.75 -89.67 -109.80
CA GLY A 505 -39.07 -90.33 -109.98
C GLY A 505 -40.14 -89.81 -110.97
N GLU A 506 -39.90 -88.91 -111.91
CA GLU A 506 -40.94 -88.49 -112.88
C GLU A 506 -40.65 -88.93 -114.33
N ARG A 507 -41.62 -89.62 -114.98
CA ARG A 507 -41.99 -89.54 -116.43
C ARG A 507 -42.90 -90.66 -116.98
N ALA A 508 -43.05 -91.81 -116.32
CA ALA A 508 -43.43 -93.06 -117.01
C ALA A 508 -44.93 -93.46 -117.09
N GLN A 509 -45.89 -92.76 -116.47
CA GLN A 509 -47.26 -93.30 -116.28
C GLN A 509 -48.43 -92.37 -116.66
N SER A 510 -48.24 -91.44 -117.61
CA SER A 510 -49.36 -90.64 -118.15
C SER A 510 -50.12 -91.31 -119.32
N GLU A 511 -49.62 -92.41 -119.88
CA GLU A 511 -50.04 -92.93 -121.20
C GLU A 511 -50.89 -94.22 -121.14
N ALA A 512 -51.03 -94.86 -119.97
CA ALA A 512 -51.72 -96.16 -119.85
C ALA A 512 -53.25 -96.07 -119.87
N LEU A 513 -53.82 -94.91 -119.53
CA LEU A 513 -55.25 -94.75 -119.21
C LEU A 513 -56.20 -94.92 -120.42
N ALA A 514 -55.68 -94.89 -121.65
CA ALA A 514 -56.51 -94.83 -122.87
C ALA A 514 -57.01 -96.19 -123.41
N ARG A 515 -56.50 -97.34 -122.93
CA ARG A 515 -56.73 -98.65 -123.61
C ARG A 515 -57.81 -99.56 -123.01
N GLU A 516 -57.98 -99.60 -121.69
CA GLU A 516 -58.83 -100.62 -121.04
C GLU A 516 -60.34 -100.33 -121.06
N LEU A 517 -60.79 -99.21 -121.65
CA LEU A 517 -62.22 -98.92 -121.86
C LEU A 517 -62.95 -100.00 -122.67
N GLY A 518 -62.23 -100.84 -123.43
CA GLY A 518 -62.79 -101.96 -124.19
C GLY A 518 -63.24 -103.17 -123.35
N VAL A 519 -62.72 -103.35 -122.13
CA VAL A 519 -63.02 -104.53 -121.29
C VAL A 519 -64.35 -104.36 -120.51
N ASN A 520 -64.81 -103.13 -120.28
CA ASN A 520 -66.04 -102.81 -119.54
C ASN A 520 -67.27 -103.63 -120.00
N ARG A 521 -67.42 -103.87 -121.30
CA ARG A 521 -68.54 -104.65 -121.88
C ARG A 521 -68.63 -106.12 -121.45
N ARG A 522 -67.60 -106.66 -120.79
CA ARG A 522 -67.63 -108.02 -120.19
C ARG A 522 -67.89 -108.02 -118.69
N LEU A 523 -67.87 -106.85 -118.06
CA LEU A 523 -68.16 -106.68 -116.63
C LEU A 523 -69.61 -106.27 -116.38
N GLU A 524 -70.34 -105.85 -117.41
CA GLU A 524 -71.76 -105.46 -117.33
C GLU A 524 -72.67 -106.64 -116.95
N GLU A 525 -72.38 -107.86 -117.40
CA GLU A 525 -73.15 -109.08 -117.04
C GLU A 525 -72.85 -109.59 -115.62
N GLU A 526 -71.62 -109.40 -115.11
CA GLU A 526 -71.32 -109.66 -113.68
C GLU A 526 -71.94 -108.61 -112.74
N LEU A 527 -72.35 -107.45 -113.28
CA LEU A 527 -72.78 -106.29 -112.50
C LEU A 527 -74.13 -106.53 -111.80
N GLU A 528 -75.12 -107.12 -112.48
CA GLU A 528 -76.47 -107.30 -111.92
C GLU A 528 -76.47 -108.13 -110.62
N VAL A 529 -75.68 -109.21 -110.59
CA VAL A 529 -75.51 -110.06 -109.40
C VAL A 529 -74.83 -109.30 -108.24
N LYS A 530 -74.02 -108.28 -108.55
CA LYS A 530 -73.36 -107.42 -107.56
C LYS A 530 -74.30 -106.30 -107.08
N VAL A 531 -75.16 -105.75 -107.95
CA VAL A 531 -76.14 -104.70 -107.63
C VAL A 531 -77.08 -105.14 -106.50
N GLY A 532 -77.60 -106.38 -106.57
CA GLY A 532 -78.46 -106.93 -105.51
C GLY A 532 -77.80 -107.01 -104.12
N ARG A 533 -76.45 -107.11 -104.06
CA ARG A 533 -75.68 -107.04 -102.79
C ARG A 533 -75.35 -105.61 -102.38
N ALA A 534 -75.22 -104.68 -103.34
CA ALA A 534 -74.92 -103.28 -103.07
C ALA A 534 -76.05 -102.56 -102.33
N ASP A 535 -77.32 -102.83 -102.66
CA ASP A 535 -78.46 -102.13 -102.06
C ASP A 535 -78.74 -102.49 -100.60
N VAL A 536 -78.30 -103.67 -100.14
CA VAL A 536 -78.29 -104.02 -98.71
C VAL A 536 -77.23 -103.20 -97.96
N LEU A 537 -76.05 -103.01 -98.57
CA LEU A 537 -74.95 -102.24 -97.98
C LEU A 537 -75.23 -100.72 -97.96
N LYS A 538 -75.93 -100.16 -98.96
CA LYS A 538 -76.35 -98.75 -98.97
C LYS A 538 -77.14 -98.37 -97.72
N ARG A 539 -78.14 -99.17 -97.33
CA ARG A 539 -78.99 -98.91 -96.15
C ARG A 539 -78.15 -98.81 -94.87
N ARG A 540 -77.16 -99.71 -94.72
CA ARG A 540 -76.22 -99.73 -93.58
C ARG A 540 -75.29 -98.51 -93.55
N VAL A 541 -74.94 -97.96 -94.71
CA VAL A 541 -74.15 -96.74 -94.84
C VAL A 541 -74.96 -95.49 -94.45
N ASP A 542 -76.26 -95.46 -94.76
CA ASP A 542 -77.12 -94.32 -94.42
C ASP A 542 -77.47 -94.25 -92.93
N GLU A 543 -77.63 -95.40 -92.25
CA GLU A 543 -77.70 -95.48 -90.78
C GLU A 543 -76.48 -94.78 -90.12
N ILE A 544 -75.27 -95.12 -90.57
CA ILE A 544 -74.00 -94.59 -90.04
C ILE A 544 -73.83 -93.08 -90.29
N LYS A 545 -74.36 -92.54 -91.40
CA LYS A 545 -74.36 -91.08 -91.66
C LYS A 545 -75.17 -90.32 -90.62
N ILE A 546 -76.34 -90.84 -90.24
CA ILE A 546 -77.24 -90.20 -89.27
C ILE A 546 -76.58 -90.17 -87.88
N GLU A 547 -75.94 -91.26 -87.45
CA GLU A 547 -75.18 -91.31 -86.19
C GLU A 547 -74.01 -90.31 -86.17
N LYS A 548 -73.24 -90.24 -87.26
CA LYS A 548 -72.13 -89.30 -87.42
C LYS A 548 -72.59 -87.84 -87.26
N ASP A 549 -73.69 -87.45 -87.91
CA ASP A 549 -74.19 -86.08 -87.88
C ASP A 549 -74.82 -85.71 -86.53
N LEU A 550 -75.41 -86.67 -85.81
CA LEU A 550 -75.82 -86.49 -84.42
C LEU A 550 -74.61 -86.23 -83.51
N LYS A 551 -73.54 -87.05 -83.61
CA LYS A 551 -72.32 -86.91 -82.81
C LYS A 551 -71.55 -85.62 -83.13
N ALA A 552 -71.54 -85.17 -84.39
CA ALA A 552 -70.99 -83.87 -84.76
C ALA A 552 -71.72 -82.70 -84.08
N ARG A 553 -73.05 -82.74 -84.00
CA ARG A 553 -73.87 -81.72 -83.32
C ARG A 553 -73.64 -81.73 -81.80
N GLU A 554 -73.45 -82.89 -81.18
CA GLU A 554 -73.07 -83.00 -79.76
C GLU A 554 -71.70 -82.36 -79.47
N LEU A 555 -70.67 -82.64 -80.29
CA LEU A 555 -69.34 -82.05 -80.13
C LEU A 555 -69.34 -80.52 -80.21
N ILE A 556 -70.17 -79.93 -81.09
CA ILE A 556 -70.32 -78.47 -81.20
C ILE A 556 -70.97 -77.89 -79.92
N ARG A 557 -72.02 -78.53 -79.38
CA ARG A 557 -72.64 -78.12 -78.10
C ARG A 557 -71.64 -78.16 -76.94
N ILE A 558 -70.79 -79.19 -76.88
CA ILE A 558 -69.76 -79.35 -75.84
C ILE A 558 -68.69 -78.27 -75.97
N ARG A 559 -68.19 -77.99 -77.19
CA ARG A 559 -67.21 -76.91 -77.43
C ARG A 559 -67.75 -75.53 -77.03
N ASN A 560 -69.01 -75.22 -77.35
CA ASN A 560 -69.61 -73.94 -76.98
C ASN A 560 -69.78 -73.82 -75.46
N ARG A 561 -70.19 -74.89 -74.76
CA ARG A 561 -70.19 -74.91 -73.27
C ARG A 561 -68.80 -74.71 -72.69
N LEU A 562 -67.77 -75.38 -73.23
CA LEU A 562 -66.38 -75.22 -72.80
C LEU A 562 -65.89 -73.77 -72.99
N LYS A 563 -66.29 -73.10 -74.08
CA LYS A 563 -65.95 -71.70 -74.30
C LYS A 563 -66.59 -70.81 -73.24
N ASN A 564 -67.91 -70.88 -73.06
CA ASN A 564 -68.61 -70.04 -72.09
C ASN A 564 -68.04 -70.21 -70.67
N VAL A 565 -67.74 -71.44 -70.24
CA VAL A 565 -67.12 -71.70 -68.93
C VAL A 565 -65.72 -71.08 -68.80
N LYS A 566 -64.92 -71.00 -69.88
CA LYS A 566 -63.64 -70.28 -69.86
C LYS A 566 -63.84 -68.77 -69.78
N ASP A 567 -64.77 -68.23 -70.58
CA ASP A 567 -65.10 -66.81 -70.58
C ASP A 567 -65.57 -66.39 -69.16
N ASP A 568 -66.46 -67.17 -68.51
CA ASP A 568 -66.91 -67.01 -67.12
C ASP A 568 -65.77 -67.09 -66.07
N VAL A 569 -64.81 -68.00 -66.26
CA VAL A 569 -63.62 -68.12 -65.38
C VAL A 569 -62.77 -66.86 -65.47
N THR A 570 -62.46 -66.36 -66.68
CA THR A 570 -61.66 -65.13 -66.83
C THR A 570 -62.39 -63.90 -66.26
N ALA A 571 -63.73 -63.83 -66.37
CA ALA A 571 -64.52 -62.79 -65.74
C ALA A 571 -64.41 -62.84 -64.19
N LYS A 572 -64.41 -64.03 -63.58
CA LYS A 572 -64.19 -64.18 -62.13
C LYS A 572 -62.75 -63.89 -61.70
N GLU A 573 -61.76 -64.29 -62.49
CA GLU A 573 -60.34 -63.99 -62.22
C GLU A 573 -60.08 -62.48 -62.19
N THR A 574 -60.61 -61.71 -63.16
CA THR A 574 -60.50 -60.24 -63.17
C THR A 574 -61.21 -59.60 -61.96
N ALA A 575 -62.40 -60.08 -61.59
CA ALA A 575 -63.11 -59.60 -60.40
C ALA A 575 -62.36 -59.88 -59.08
N VAL A 576 -61.64 -61.00 -58.98
CA VAL A 576 -60.75 -61.32 -57.84
C VAL A 576 -59.52 -60.41 -57.81
N VAL A 577 -58.92 -60.12 -58.96
CA VAL A 577 -57.80 -59.16 -59.05
C VAL A 577 -58.24 -57.76 -58.61
N ASP A 578 -59.43 -57.30 -59.03
CA ASP A 578 -59.92 -55.97 -58.70
C ASP A 578 -60.48 -55.82 -57.27
N SER A 579 -60.91 -56.91 -56.62
CA SER A 579 -61.17 -56.90 -55.17
C SER A 579 -59.85 -56.90 -54.37
N GLY A 580 -58.85 -57.67 -54.82
CA GLY A 580 -57.51 -57.67 -54.24
C GLY A 580 -56.84 -56.29 -54.23
N LYS A 581 -56.93 -55.54 -55.34
CA LYS A 581 -56.47 -54.14 -55.43
C LYS A 581 -57.14 -53.25 -54.38
N ARG A 582 -58.47 -53.31 -54.24
CA ARG A 582 -59.23 -52.51 -53.26
C ARG A 582 -58.82 -52.83 -51.82
N CYS A 583 -58.57 -54.11 -51.50
CA CYS A 583 -58.04 -54.50 -50.20
C CYS A 583 -56.61 -53.95 -49.97
N GLN A 584 -55.74 -53.96 -50.99
CA GLN A 584 -54.40 -53.38 -50.89
C GLN A 584 -54.45 -51.84 -50.73
N GLU A 585 -55.33 -51.14 -51.45
CA GLU A 585 -55.56 -49.70 -51.23
C GLU A 585 -56.02 -49.40 -49.81
N ALA A 586 -56.96 -50.18 -49.25
CA ALA A 586 -57.41 -50.01 -47.87
C ALA A 586 -56.27 -50.22 -46.86
N VAL A 587 -55.41 -51.23 -47.09
CA VAL A 587 -54.21 -51.49 -46.27
C VAL A 587 -53.16 -50.37 -46.40
N VAL A 588 -52.99 -49.77 -47.58
CA VAL A 588 -52.11 -48.60 -47.78
C VAL A 588 -52.64 -47.39 -47.01
N ARG A 589 -53.93 -47.05 -47.17
CA ARG A 589 -54.56 -45.94 -46.44
C ARG A 589 -54.48 -46.13 -44.92
N LEU A 590 -54.65 -47.36 -44.41
CA LEU A 590 -54.46 -47.67 -42.99
C LEU A 590 -53.02 -47.41 -42.50
N LYS A 591 -52.01 -47.71 -43.32
CA LYS A 591 -50.60 -47.39 -43.00
C LYS A 591 -50.32 -45.88 -43.06
N GLU A 592 -50.94 -45.17 -43.99
CA GLU A 592 -50.86 -43.70 -44.09
C GLU A 592 -51.49 -43.04 -42.86
N PHE A 593 -52.67 -43.48 -42.42
CA PHE A 593 -53.31 -42.99 -41.20
C PHE A 593 -52.51 -43.34 -39.93
N ALA A 594 -51.90 -44.52 -39.84
CA ALA A 594 -51.01 -44.87 -38.73
C ALA A 594 -49.78 -43.96 -38.68
N ALA A 595 -49.14 -43.68 -39.82
CA ALA A 595 -48.01 -42.76 -39.92
C ALA A 595 -48.40 -41.32 -39.56
N LEU A 596 -49.57 -40.85 -40.02
CA LEU A 596 -50.12 -39.54 -39.65
C LEU A 596 -50.41 -39.45 -38.14
N TYR A 597 -50.94 -40.51 -37.52
CA TYR A 597 -51.17 -40.56 -36.08
C TYR A 597 -49.85 -40.46 -35.29
N ASP A 598 -48.81 -41.20 -35.68
CA ASP A 598 -47.51 -41.10 -35.02
C ASP A 598 -46.83 -39.73 -35.24
N VAL A 599 -47.01 -39.06 -36.39
CA VAL A 599 -46.60 -37.66 -36.58
C VAL A 599 -47.32 -36.74 -35.60
N VAL A 600 -48.65 -36.78 -35.53
CA VAL A 600 -49.45 -35.93 -34.62
C VAL A 600 -49.14 -36.22 -33.14
N LYS A 601 -48.86 -37.47 -32.78
CA LYS A 601 -48.42 -37.90 -31.44
C LYS A 601 -47.02 -37.35 -31.11
N ASN A 602 -46.08 -37.40 -32.06
CA ASN A 602 -44.75 -36.82 -31.90
C ASN A 602 -44.80 -35.28 -31.80
N GLU A 603 -45.66 -34.62 -32.57
CA GLU A 603 -45.91 -33.19 -32.45
C GLU A 603 -46.56 -32.82 -31.10
N ARG A 604 -47.57 -33.56 -30.66
CA ARG A 604 -48.17 -33.39 -29.32
C ARG A 604 -47.11 -33.52 -28.22
N ASN A 605 -46.25 -34.52 -28.28
CA ASN A 605 -45.18 -34.73 -27.31
C ASN A 605 -44.13 -33.59 -27.38
N LYS A 606 -43.78 -33.13 -28.58
CA LYS A 606 -42.90 -31.97 -28.80
C LYS A 606 -43.49 -30.69 -28.17
N TYR A 607 -44.78 -30.42 -28.38
CA TYR A 607 -45.46 -29.27 -27.77
C TYR A 607 -45.57 -29.43 -26.25
N LEU A 608 -45.85 -30.63 -25.72
CA LEU A 608 -45.87 -30.89 -24.28
C LEU A 608 -44.51 -30.61 -23.63
N ASN A 609 -43.42 -31.11 -24.24
CA ASN A 609 -42.05 -30.88 -23.77
C ASN A 609 -41.66 -29.40 -23.90
N GLN A 610 -42.09 -28.70 -24.95
CA GLN A 610 -41.90 -27.25 -25.08
C GLN A 610 -42.66 -26.47 -23.99
N ILE A 611 -43.92 -26.82 -23.71
CA ILE A 611 -44.72 -26.23 -22.64
C ILE A 611 -44.01 -26.44 -21.30
N GLN A 612 -43.63 -27.67 -20.94
CA GLN A 612 -42.88 -27.98 -19.72
C GLN A 612 -41.57 -27.19 -19.63
N ALA A 613 -40.78 -27.15 -20.70
CA ALA A 613 -39.54 -26.37 -20.74
C ALA A 613 -39.77 -24.86 -20.66
N THR A 614 -40.94 -24.33 -21.03
CA THR A 614 -41.31 -22.91 -20.83
C THR A 614 -41.87 -22.63 -19.44
N THR A 615 -42.65 -23.53 -18.85
CA THR A 615 -43.15 -23.37 -17.47
C THR A 615 -42.03 -23.50 -16.44
N GLN A 616 -41.08 -24.42 -16.64
CA GLN A 616 -39.87 -24.51 -15.83
C GLN A 616 -39.04 -23.22 -15.93
N ARG A 617 -38.72 -22.74 -17.15
CA ARG A 617 -38.01 -21.46 -17.32
C ARG A 617 -38.78 -20.29 -16.71
N ALA A 618 -40.11 -20.28 -16.75
CA ALA A 618 -40.92 -19.25 -16.10
C ALA A 618 -40.86 -19.33 -14.56
N ALA A 619 -40.69 -20.52 -13.98
CA ALA A 619 -40.43 -20.69 -12.55
C ALA A 619 -39.02 -20.20 -12.18
N GLU A 620 -37.99 -20.65 -12.91
CA GLU A 620 -36.60 -20.21 -12.73
C GLU A 620 -36.45 -18.67 -12.84
N MET A 621 -37.17 -18.04 -13.78
CA MET A 621 -37.18 -16.57 -13.89
C MET A 621 -37.90 -15.90 -12.71
N LYS A 622 -38.99 -16.48 -12.18
CA LYS A 622 -39.65 -15.95 -10.97
C LYS A 622 -38.75 -16.05 -9.75
N GLU A 623 -37.98 -17.12 -9.61
CA GLU A 623 -37.00 -17.28 -8.52
C GLU A 623 -35.83 -16.30 -8.68
N LYS A 624 -35.29 -16.13 -9.89
CA LYS A 624 -34.28 -15.10 -10.18
C LYS A 624 -34.80 -13.68 -9.88
N ILE A 625 -36.06 -13.38 -10.19
CA ILE A 625 -36.70 -12.10 -9.83
C ILE A 625 -36.79 -11.94 -8.30
N LYS A 626 -37.16 -12.98 -7.54
CA LYS A 626 -37.14 -12.93 -6.06
C LYS A 626 -35.75 -12.68 -5.50
N ILE A 627 -34.73 -13.39 -6.00
CA ILE A 627 -33.33 -13.21 -5.59
C ILE A 627 -32.87 -11.77 -5.87
N LEU A 628 -33.17 -11.23 -7.05
CA LEU A 628 -32.83 -9.84 -7.41
C LEU A 628 -33.61 -8.80 -6.60
N LEU A 629 -34.85 -9.08 -6.16
CA LEU A 629 -35.58 -8.20 -5.24
C LEU A 629 -34.92 -8.18 -3.86
N ASN A 630 -34.57 -9.34 -3.31
CA ASN A 630 -33.85 -9.43 -2.04
C ASN A 630 -32.48 -8.72 -2.13
N GLU A 631 -31.75 -8.88 -3.24
CA GLU A 631 -30.48 -8.20 -3.50
C GLU A 631 -30.66 -6.66 -3.55
N ILE A 632 -31.73 -6.17 -4.18
CA ILE A 632 -32.08 -4.74 -4.18
C ILE A 632 -32.39 -4.23 -2.77
N GLU A 633 -33.02 -5.03 -1.91
CA GLU A 633 -33.29 -4.68 -0.51
C GLU A 633 -32.02 -4.66 0.34
N ILE A 634 -31.12 -5.64 0.17
CA ILE A 634 -29.79 -5.67 0.80
C ILE A 634 -28.97 -4.45 0.37
N LEU A 635 -28.89 -4.16 -0.94
CA LEU A 635 -28.17 -3.00 -1.47
C LEU A 635 -28.76 -1.67 -1.00
N ARG A 636 -30.10 -1.56 -0.86
CA ARG A 636 -30.74 -0.39 -0.24
C ARG A 636 -30.33 -0.24 1.23
N HIS A 637 -30.30 -1.32 1.99
CA HIS A 637 -29.87 -1.29 3.38
C HIS A 637 -28.38 -0.93 3.52
N GLU A 638 -27.52 -1.45 2.66
CA GLU A 638 -26.12 -1.04 2.56
C GLU A 638 -25.96 0.44 2.21
N ILE A 639 -26.74 0.98 1.27
CA ILE A 639 -26.71 2.41 0.91
C ILE A 639 -27.12 3.25 2.12
N MET A 640 -28.23 2.90 2.80
CA MET A 640 -28.67 3.61 4.02
C MET A 640 -27.63 3.58 5.14
N ASN A 641 -26.89 2.48 5.29
CA ASN A 641 -25.80 2.39 6.29
C ASN A 641 -24.57 3.19 5.86
N LYS A 642 -24.20 3.17 4.57
CA LYS A 642 -23.12 4.01 4.03
C LYS A 642 -23.45 5.50 4.12
N ASP A 643 -24.72 5.90 3.98
CA ASP A 643 -25.16 7.28 4.20
C ASP A 643 -25.12 7.70 5.69
N ARG A 644 -25.37 6.77 6.62
CA ARG A 644 -25.17 6.99 8.08
C ARG A 644 -23.68 7.15 8.42
N ASP A 645 -22.82 6.29 7.86
CA ASP A 645 -21.36 6.40 7.99
C ASP A 645 -20.82 7.70 7.37
N LEU A 646 -21.40 8.14 6.25
CA LEU A 646 -20.99 9.36 5.56
C LEU A 646 -21.46 10.61 6.32
N THR A 647 -22.67 10.61 6.89
CA THR A 647 -23.17 11.73 7.70
C THR A 647 -22.45 11.85 9.04
N THR A 648 -22.15 10.75 9.72
CA THR A 648 -21.32 10.75 10.95
C THR A 648 -19.87 11.20 10.65
N ARG A 649 -19.26 10.72 9.55
CA ARG A 649 -17.93 11.23 9.11
C ARG A 649 -17.95 12.72 8.75
N ARG A 650 -19.03 13.24 8.15
CA ARG A 650 -19.21 14.68 7.92
C ARG A 650 -19.29 15.45 9.23
N GLN A 651 -20.08 14.98 10.20
CA GLN A 651 -20.17 15.60 11.54
C GLN A 651 -18.81 15.62 12.25
N ALA A 652 -18.08 14.51 12.26
CA ALA A 652 -16.73 14.42 12.81
C ALA A 652 -15.74 15.37 12.11
N SER A 653 -15.80 15.49 10.78
CA SER A 653 -14.98 16.45 10.03
C SER A 653 -15.31 17.90 10.38
N THR A 654 -16.59 18.25 10.56
CA THR A 654 -17.01 19.60 10.96
C THR A 654 -16.55 19.91 12.39
N ALA A 655 -16.66 18.95 13.32
CA ALA A 655 -16.15 19.09 14.67
C ALA A 655 -14.62 19.29 14.70
N ALA A 656 -13.88 18.50 13.91
CA ALA A 656 -12.43 18.65 13.77
C ALA A 656 -12.03 20.01 13.16
N TYR A 657 -12.79 20.57 12.21
CA TYR A 657 -12.56 21.93 11.73
C TYR A 657 -12.82 22.98 12.80
N ALA A 658 -13.91 22.86 13.58
CA ALA A 658 -14.19 23.77 14.69
C ALA A 658 -13.10 23.72 15.76
N GLN A 659 -12.64 22.52 16.15
CA GLN A 659 -11.54 22.34 17.11
C GLN A 659 -10.23 22.92 16.59
N ARG A 660 -9.88 22.68 15.30
CA ARG A 660 -8.70 23.25 14.65
C ARG A 660 -8.73 24.78 14.68
N ASP A 661 -9.86 25.39 14.38
CA ASP A 661 -9.95 26.85 14.28
C ASP A 661 -10.09 27.52 15.66
N ALA A 662 -10.64 26.82 16.66
CA ALA A 662 -10.51 27.21 18.07
C ALA A 662 -9.04 27.20 18.52
N ALA A 663 -8.31 26.10 18.27
CA ALA A 663 -6.89 25.99 18.62
C ALA A 663 -6.00 27.04 17.90
N LYS A 664 -6.33 27.42 16.65
CA LYS A 664 -5.67 28.55 15.97
C LYS A 664 -5.96 29.89 16.65
N ASN A 665 -7.19 30.13 17.07
CA ASN A 665 -7.56 31.38 17.74
C ASN A 665 -6.86 31.49 19.11
N GLU A 666 -6.75 30.37 19.83
CA GLU A 666 -5.98 30.27 21.07
C GLU A 666 -4.48 30.46 20.85
N ALA A 667 -3.89 29.79 19.86
CA ALA A 667 -2.49 30.00 19.48
C ALA A 667 -2.20 31.45 19.07
N ASN A 668 -3.11 32.10 18.33
CA ASN A 668 -2.99 33.52 17.98
C ASN A 668 -3.08 34.44 19.22
N LYS A 669 -3.94 34.12 20.19
CA LYS A 669 -4.07 34.84 21.46
C LYS A 669 -2.79 34.70 22.31
N LEU A 670 -2.27 33.48 22.46
CA LEU A 670 -1.01 33.21 23.16
C LEU A 670 0.18 33.88 22.48
N LEU A 671 0.20 33.92 21.15
CA LEU A 671 1.26 34.59 20.37
C LEU A 671 1.18 36.12 20.46
N LEU A 672 -0.01 36.70 20.62
CA LEU A 672 -0.18 38.12 20.95
C LEU A 672 0.35 38.41 22.37
N GLN A 673 -0.07 37.63 23.36
CA GLN A 673 0.39 37.76 24.75
C GLN A 673 1.91 37.59 24.87
N TYR A 674 2.51 36.65 24.11
CA TYR A 674 3.96 36.50 24.03
C TYR A 674 4.66 37.75 23.50
N ARG A 675 4.09 38.43 22.48
CA ARG A 675 4.62 39.69 21.95
C ARG A 675 4.49 40.85 22.95
N GLU A 676 3.38 40.92 23.67
CA GLU A 676 3.16 41.91 24.74
C GLU A 676 4.19 41.71 25.87
N ARG A 677 4.34 40.48 26.38
CA ARG A 677 5.37 40.14 27.38
C ARG A 677 6.79 40.35 26.87
N ARG A 678 7.05 40.11 25.58
CA ARG A 678 8.36 40.39 24.98
C ARG A 678 8.66 41.89 24.95
N ALA A 679 7.68 42.72 24.59
CA ALA A 679 7.82 44.18 24.64
C ALA A 679 8.04 44.70 26.07
N GLU A 680 7.35 44.14 27.07
CA GLU A 680 7.60 44.43 28.49
C GLU A 680 9.04 44.04 28.90
N ILE A 681 9.54 42.88 28.47
CA ILE A 681 10.92 42.44 28.73
C ILE A 681 11.93 43.38 28.07
N ASP A 682 11.76 43.71 26.79
CA ASP A 682 12.68 44.58 26.05
C ASP A 682 12.65 46.03 26.61
N GLN A 683 11.50 46.52 27.06
CA GLN A 683 11.39 47.78 27.80
C GLN A 683 12.12 47.71 29.15
N ASN A 684 11.94 46.63 29.92
CA ASN A 684 12.63 46.45 31.20
C ASN A 684 14.16 46.31 31.03
N LEU A 685 14.63 45.66 29.96
CA LEU A 685 16.06 45.60 29.62
C LEU A 685 16.64 47.00 29.39
N SER A 686 15.98 47.83 28.55
CA SER A 686 16.43 49.22 28.36
C SER A 686 16.44 50.03 29.67
N ARG A 687 15.50 49.75 30.58
CA ARG A 687 15.47 50.38 31.91
C ARG A 687 16.61 49.90 32.80
N ILE A 688 16.94 48.60 32.77
CA ILE A 688 18.11 48.04 33.47
C ILE A 688 19.40 48.68 32.95
N GLU A 689 19.57 48.82 31.63
CA GLU A 689 20.72 49.49 31.02
C GLU A 689 20.84 50.95 31.49
N THR A 690 19.74 51.72 31.50
CA THR A 690 19.79 53.11 32.02
C THR A 690 20.12 53.18 33.52
N LEU A 691 19.66 52.22 34.32
CA LEU A 691 19.99 52.16 35.75
C LEU A 691 21.44 51.73 35.98
N GLN A 692 21.99 50.81 35.18
CA GLN A 692 23.40 50.39 35.24
C GLN A 692 24.34 51.55 34.88
N LEU A 693 24.01 52.36 33.86
CA LEU A 693 24.75 53.58 33.54
C LEU A 693 24.71 54.60 34.70
N LEU A 694 23.57 54.72 35.39
CA LEU A 694 23.40 55.62 36.53
C LEU A 694 24.19 55.13 37.77
N ILE A 695 24.23 53.82 38.00
CA ILE A 695 25.04 53.19 39.05
C ILE A 695 26.52 53.39 38.75
N ALA A 696 26.99 53.10 37.53
CA ALA A 696 28.40 53.27 37.16
C ALA A 696 28.87 54.73 37.29
N ALA A 697 28.01 55.70 36.98
CA ALA A 697 28.28 57.12 37.23
C ALA A 697 28.41 57.42 38.74
N ALA A 698 27.48 56.95 39.57
CA ALA A 698 27.54 57.14 41.02
C ALA A 698 28.74 56.43 41.68
N GLU A 699 29.15 55.27 41.17
CA GLU A 699 30.36 54.55 41.60
C GLU A 699 31.62 55.34 41.22
N SER A 700 31.68 55.90 40.00
CA SER A 700 32.76 56.80 39.58
C SER A 700 32.87 58.03 40.47
N ASP A 701 31.75 58.69 40.77
CA ASP A 701 31.69 59.84 41.67
C ASP A 701 32.11 59.48 43.11
N LEU A 702 31.74 58.30 43.61
CA LEU A 702 32.19 57.79 44.92
C LEU A 702 33.71 57.51 44.95
N VAL A 703 34.28 56.97 43.88
CA VAL A 703 35.74 56.76 43.75
C VAL A 703 36.47 58.10 43.69
N ALA A 704 35.98 59.05 42.89
CA ALA A 704 36.53 60.40 42.82
C ALA A 704 36.45 61.14 44.17
N LEU A 705 35.34 61.00 44.89
CA LEU A 705 35.16 61.58 46.23
C LEU A 705 36.10 60.94 47.26
N ARG A 706 36.30 59.62 47.22
CA ARG A 706 37.27 58.92 48.09
C ARG A 706 38.70 59.40 47.83
N SER A 707 39.13 59.45 46.57
CA SER A 707 40.46 59.96 46.17
C SER A 707 40.66 61.43 46.61
N ARG A 708 39.63 62.27 46.45
CA ARG A 708 39.65 63.66 46.94
C ARG A 708 39.73 63.74 48.46
N HIS A 709 39.05 62.84 49.19
CA HIS A 709 39.12 62.82 50.64
C HIS A 709 40.48 62.32 51.16
N GLU A 710 41.07 61.33 50.49
CA GLU A 710 42.40 60.79 50.81
C GLU A 710 43.50 61.84 50.57
N THR A 711 43.44 62.56 49.44
CA THR A 711 44.37 63.68 49.16
C THR A 711 44.21 64.82 50.17
N LEU A 712 42.99 65.16 50.58
CA LEU A 712 42.76 66.11 51.67
C LEU A 712 43.34 65.63 53.01
N LEU A 713 43.21 64.34 53.34
CA LEU A 713 43.83 63.75 54.53
C LEU A 713 45.36 63.77 54.46
N LYS A 714 45.96 63.49 53.29
CA LYS A 714 47.41 63.62 53.05
C LYS A 714 47.87 65.07 53.26
N THR A 715 47.16 66.07 52.71
CA THR A 715 47.51 67.49 52.94
C THR A 715 47.34 67.89 54.40
N ARG A 716 46.26 67.47 55.08
CA ARG A 716 46.02 67.73 56.50
C ARG A 716 47.15 67.16 57.36
N ASN A 717 47.54 65.91 57.10
CA ASN A 717 48.60 65.24 57.85
C ASN A 717 49.94 65.94 57.63
N ALA A 718 50.30 66.30 56.38
CA ALA A 718 51.51 67.07 56.09
C ALA A 718 51.52 68.44 56.81
N THR A 719 50.40 69.18 56.82
CA THR A 719 50.30 70.42 57.60
C THR A 719 50.37 70.18 59.11
N GLY A 720 49.90 69.03 59.59
CA GLY A 720 50.04 68.61 60.99
C GLY A 720 51.48 68.33 61.37
N THR A 721 52.22 67.60 60.53
CA THR A 721 53.68 67.40 60.69
C THR A 721 54.40 68.74 60.70
N HIS A 722 54.14 69.63 59.74
CA HIS A 722 54.76 70.96 59.74
C HIS A 722 54.40 71.85 60.95
N LEU A 723 53.23 71.68 61.55
CA LEU A 723 52.90 72.35 62.81
C LEU A 723 53.65 71.76 64.00
N LEU A 724 53.92 70.45 64.01
CA LEU A 724 54.78 69.80 64.99
C LEU A 724 56.25 70.21 64.79
N ASP A 725 56.78 70.17 63.56
CA ASP A 725 58.13 70.63 63.22
C ASP A 725 58.39 72.06 63.76
N ARG A 726 57.42 72.97 63.55
CA ARG A 726 57.49 74.36 64.05
C ARG A 726 57.27 74.49 65.56
N HIS A 727 56.54 73.58 66.18
CA HIS A 727 56.39 73.55 67.64
C HIS A 727 57.70 73.09 68.30
N ASP A 728 58.35 72.06 67.75
CA ASP A 728 59.63 71.55 68.23
C ASP A 728 60.75 72.58 68.02
N GLU A 729 60.78 73.27 66.86
CA GLU A 729 61.65 74.44 66.66
C GLU A 729 61.46 75.51 67.76
N LEU A 730 60.20 75.85 68.10
CA LEU A 730 59.91 76.82 69.15
C LEU A 730 60.35 76.34 70.54
N CYS A 731 60.14 75.06 70.87
CA CYS A 731 60.61 74.46 72.12
C CYS A 731 62.14 74.52 72.22
N ILE A 732 62.87 74.16 71.15
CA ILE A 732 64.34 74.26 71.07
C ILE A 732 64.80 75.72 71.24
N LEU A 733 64.07 76.69 70.66
CA LEU A 733 64.37 78.12 70.81
C LEU A 733 64.11 78.62 72.23
N TYR A 734 63.05 78.18 72.91
CA TYR A 734 62.80 78.50 74.32
C TYR A 734 63.88 77.91 75.24
N GLU A 735 64.26 76.65 75.04
CA GLU A 735 65.33 75.99 75.79
C GLU A 735 66.66 76.75 75.65
N LYS A 736 67.02 77.10 74.41
CA LYS A 736 68.21 77.89 74.08
C LYS A 736 68.15 79.31 74.67
N LEU A 737 66.97 79.95 74.69
CA LEU A 737 66.78 81.28 75.30
C LEU A 737 66.92 81.23 76.83
N ASN A 738 66.44 80.17 77.47
CA ASN A 738 66.58 79.98 78.92
C ASN A 738 68.03 79.72 79.29
N LEU A 739 68.72 78.81 78.58
CA LEU A 739 70.14 78.54 78.77
C LEU A 739 71.01 79.80 78.56
N THR A 740 70.70 80.61 77.54
CA THR A 740 71.46 81.87 77.30
C THR A 740 71.18 82.96 78.33
N ARG A 741 69.96 83.06 78.88
CA ARG A 741 69.70 83.92 80.06
C ARG A 741 70.50 83.45 81.28
N GLU A 742 70.55 82.16 81.54
CA GLU A 742 71.24 81.59 82.70
C GLU A 742 72.77 81.82 82.61
N VAL A 743 73.35 81.60 81.42
CA VAL A 743 74.76 81.92 81.14
C VAL A 743 75.02 83.44 81.24
N ALA A 744 74.10 84.29 80.76
CA ALA A 744 74.24 85.75 80.90
C ALA A 744 74.22 86.18 82.38
N GLY A 745 73.28 85.69 83.18
CA GLY A 745 73.20 85.98 84.63
C GLY A 745 74.44 85.49 85.40
N ARG A 746 74.97 84.30 85.05
CA ARG A 746 76.27 83.84 85.58
C ARG A 746 77.43 84.75 85.18
N GLY A 747 77.40 85.28 83.96
CA GLY A 747 78.37 86.28 83.47
C GLY A 747 78.26 87.63 84.19
N GLU A 748 77.05 88.12 84.47
CA GLU A 748 76.80 89.36 85.22
C GLU A 748 77.29 89.26 86.67
N LEU A 749 77.03 88.13 87.35
CA LEU A 749 77.54 87.87 88.70
C LEU A 749 79.08 87.83 88.73
N ALA A 750 79.70 87.07 87.82
CA ALA A 750 81.16 87.01 87.71
C ALA A 750 81.78 88.40 87.38
N LEU A 751 81.08 89.22 86.59
CA LEU A 751 81.49 90.59 86.31
C LEU A 751 81.37 91.50 87.55
N GLN A 752 80.35 91.31 88.40
CA GLN A 752 80.23 92.01 89.68
C GLN A 752 81.36 91.63 90.63
N ASP A 753 81.71 90.34 90.76
CA ASP A 753 82.86 89.89 91.55
C ASP A 753 84.19 90.49 91.06
N VAL A 754 84.38 90.56 89.74
CA VAL A 754 85.54 91.21 89.12
C VAL A 754 85.54 92.73 89.39
N GLN A 755 84.38 93.41 89.32
CA GLN A 755 84.30 94.83 89.67
C GLN A 755 84.57 95.09 91.15
N ASP A 756 84.11 94.23 92.05
CA ASP A 756 84.33 94.33 93.49
C ASP A 756 85.78 94.03 93.88
N THR A 757 86.43 93.05 93.25
CA THR A 757 87.88 92.83 93.40
C THR A 757 88.68 93.98 92.81
N VAL A 758 88.26 94.58 91.69
CA VAL A 758 88.87 95.82 91.17
C VAL A 758 88.70 96.99 92.14
N ARG A 759 87.54 97.20 92.78
CA ARG A 759 87.37 98.23 93.82
C ARG A 759 88.30 97.98 95.03
N LYS A 760 88.36 96.74 95.52
CA LYS A 760 89.27 96.34 96.62
C LYS A 760 90.74 96.63 96.25
N LEU A 761 91.16 96.26 95.04
CA LEU A 761 92.50 96.52 94.52
C LEU A 761 92.76 98.03 94.27
N GLN A 762 91.77 98.82 93.89
CA GLN A 762 91.91 100.28 93.75
C GLN A 762 92.13 100.96 95.12
N ILE A 763 91.45 100.52 96.18
CA ILE A 763 91.69 100.98 97.56
C ILE A 763 93.12 100.64 97.97
N VAL A 764 93.52 99.36 97.85
CA VAL A 764 94.90 98.90 98.15
C VAL A 764 95.94 99.68 97.32
N ARG A 765 95.69 99.95 96.04
CA ARG A 765 96.56 100.79 95.20
C ARG A 765 96.66 102.21 95.73
N SER A 766 95.59 102.78 96.28
CA SER A 766 95.59 104.14 96.84
C SER A 766 96.38 104.22 98.16
N ASP A 767 96.30 103.20 99.01
CA ASP A 767 97.06 103.13 100.26
C ASP A 767 98.54 102.79 100.03
N LEU A 768 98.84 101.88 99.10
CA LEU A 768 100.21 101.65 98.64
C LEU A 768 100.80 102.89 97.97
N ALA A 769 100.00 103.67 97.21
CA ALA A 769 100.47 104.94 96.65
C ALA A 769 100.80 105.95 97.76
N ARG A 770 99.97 106.08 98.81
CA ARG A 770 100.28 106.91 100.00
C ARG A 770 101.56 106.45 100.71
N ALA A 771 101.74 105.14 100.89
CA ALA A 771 102.93 104.55 101.53
C ALA A 771 104.21 104.74 100.69
N VAL A 772 104.12 104.65 99.37
CA VAL A 772 105.21 104.96 98.44
C VAL A 772 105.51 106.47 98.45
N GLU A 773 104.50 107.33 98.58
CA GLU A 773 104.67 108.78 98.66
C GLU A 773 105.38 109.22 99.97
N THR A 774 105.11 108.56 101.10
CA THR A 774 105.85 108.80 102.35
C THR A 774 107.26 108.21 102.31
N LEU A 775 107.46 107.00 101.78
CA LEU A 775 108.79 106.41 101.58
C LEU A 775 109.66 107.28 100.66
N LYS A 776 109.13 107.78 99.54
CA LYS A 776 109.84 108.70 98.63
C LYS A 776 110.27 110.01 99.30
N ARG A 777 109.61 110.43 100.38
CA ARG A 777 110.01 111.62 101.16
C ARG A 777 111.07 111.31 102.24
N GLY A 778 111.32 110.04 102.55
CA GLY A 778 112.34 109.60 103.51
C GLY A 778 113.63 109.03 102.89
N MET A 779 113.61 108.62 101.62
CA MET A 779 114.74 107.95 100.96
C MET A 779 115.85 108.93 100.51
N PRO A 780 117.11 108.78 100.95
CA PRO A 780 118.23 109.58 100.44
C PRO A 780 118.54 109.22 98.98
N ARG A 781 118.84 110.25 98.18
CA ARG A 781 118.87 110.23 96.70
C ARG A 781 119.92 109.31 96.03
N ARG A 782 120.64 108.47 96.79
CA ARG A 782 121.76 107.66 96.32
C ARG A 782 121.33 106.24 95.93
N GLU A 783 120.49 105.60 96.73
CA GLU A 783 120.06 104.20 96.57
C GLU A 783 119.19 103.95 95.33
N ILE A 784 118.65 105.01 94.73
CA ILE A 784 117.82 104.93 93.52
C ILE A 784 118.67 104.59 92.29
N GLY A 785 119.93 105.05 92.21
CA GLY A 785 120.81 104.78 91.07
C GLY A 785 121.22 103.31 90.98
N ASP A 786 121.75 102.76 92.08
CA ASP A 786 122.21 101.37 92.22
C ASP A 786 121.09 100.34 91.92
N ALA A 787 119.82 100.72 92.08
CA ALA A 787 118.66 99.92 91.73
C ALA A 787 118.34 99.94 90.22
N GLN A 788 118.56 101.07 89.54
CA GLN A 788 118.27 101.22 88.11
C GLN A 788 119.26 100.41 87.25
N GLU A 789 120.56 100.43 87.57
CA GLU A 789 121.56 99.63 86.86
C GLU A 789 121.29 98.11 86.90
N ARG A 790 120.73 97.62 88.02
CA ARG A 790 120.30 96.22 88.16
C ARG A 790 119.07 95.87 87.33
N ILE A 791 118.12 96.80 87.18
CA ILE A 791 116.94 96.61 86.32
C ILE A 791 117.37 96.53 84.85
N ASP A 792 118.29 97.38 84.43
CA ASP A 792 118.81 97.38 83.05
C ASP A 792 119.71 96.18 82.74
N ALA A 793 120.21 95.45 83.74
CA ALA A 793 120.82 94.13 83.56
C ALA A 793 119.77 93.03 83.32
N LEU A 794 118.80 92.90 84.22
CA LEU A 794 117.75 91.86 84.14
C LEU A 794 116.86 91.99 82.90
N ASN A 795 116.64 93.21 82.41
CA ASN A 795 115.91 93.45 81.16
C ASN A 795 116.61 92.87 79.91
N ARG A 796 117.94 92.74 79.90
CA ARG A 796 118.69 92.13 78.79
C ARG A 796 118.57 90.61 78.79
N GLU A 797 118.73 89.98 79.95
CA GLU A 797 118.55 88.52 80.11
C GLU A 797 117.13 88.07 79.71
N LEU A 798 116.11 88.87 80.07
CA LEU A 798 114.72 88.63 79.68
C LEU A 798 114.47 88.76 78.16
N ALA A 799 115.26 89.55 77.45
CA ALA A 799 115.15 89.70 75.99
C ALA A 799 115.71 88.45 75.28
N GLU A 800 116.89 87.98 75.66
CA GLU A 800 117.50 86.77 75.09
C GLU A 800 116.64 85.51 75.30
N ALA A 801 116.00 85.39 76.46
CA ALA A 801 115.10 84.27 76.76
C ALA A 801 113.86 84.24 75.85
N LYS A 802 113.38 85.41 75.40
CA LYS A 802 112.22 85.52 74.50
C LYS A 802 112.55 85.18 73.05
N GLU A 803 113.76 85.50 72.59
CA GLU A 803 114.14 85.24 71.20
C GLU A 803 114.31 83.74 70.93
N ARG A 804 114.94 83.00 71.85
CA ARG A 804 115.06 81.52 71.79
C ARG A 804 113.69 80.82 71.72
N SER A 805 112.65 81.41 72.30
CA SER A 805 111.28 80.90 72.23
C SER A 805 110.64 81.09 70.82
N ARG A 806 111.05 82.12 70.08
CA ARG A 806 110.59 82.37 68.70
C ARG A 806 111.26 81.45 67.69
N GLU A 807 112.54 81.17 67.85
CA GLU A 807 113.30 80.21 67.02
C GLU A 807 112.74 78.78 67.12
N LEU A 808 112.16 78.41 68.27
CA LEU A 808 111.54 77.10 68.47
C LEU A 808 110.14 77.01 67.85
N SER A 809 109.28 78.04 68.00
CA SER A 809 107.94 78.04 67.37
C SER A 809 108.02 78.04 65.84
N THR A 810 108.89 78.88 65.28
CA THR A 810 109.08 78.96 63.81
C THR A 810 109.59 77.67 63.17
N ARG A 811 110.25 76.78 63.93
CA ARG A 811 110.65 75.44 63.48
C ARG A 811 109.52 74.39 63.53
N MET A 812 108.40 74.66 64.19
CA MET A 812 107.24 73.74 64.25
C MET A 812 106.15 74.07 63.22
N GLU A 813 106.11 75.29 62.67
CA GLU A 813 104.93 75.84 61.99
C GLU A 813 104.98 75.76 60.44
N SER A 814 105.93 75.03 59.84
CA SER A 814 106.08 74.92 58.37
C SER A 814 105.99 73.46 57.86
N PRO A 815 104.79 72.95 57.49
CA PRO A 815 104.58 71.58 57.00
C PRO A 815 105.18 71.20 55.63
N TRP A 816 106.18 71.93 55.13
CA TRP A 816 107.06 71.48 54.05
C TRP A 816 108.51 71.48 54.59
N GLU A 817 109.01 70.33 55.01
CA GLU A 817 110.39 69.99 54.62
C GLU A 817 110.28 69.26 53.27
N PRO A 818 110.68 69.89 52.14
CA PRO A 818 109.85 69.83 50.95
C PRO A 818 110.01 68.60 50.03
N GLU A 819 110.95 67.70 50.27
CA GLU A 819 111.17 66.54 49.37
C GLU A 819 110.14 65.40 49.57
N ARG A 820 109.40 65.44 50.69
CA ARG A 820 108.47 64.44 51.28
C ARG A 820 107.27 63.90 50.47
N THR A 821 107.37 63.71 49.15
CA THR A 821 106.38 63.03 48.26
C THR A 821 105.15 63.85 47.81
N ARG A 822 104.15 63.17 47.23
CA ARG A 822 103.38 63.63 46.05
C ARG A 822 101.99 62.98 46.00
N ASP A 823 100.95 63.80 45.85
CA ASP A 823 99.57 63.33 45.70
C ASP A 823 99.24 62.75 44.31
N LEU A 824 98.38 61.72 44.32
CA LEU A 824 97.55 61.27 43.21
C LEU A 824 96.16 61.00 43.78
N GLY A 825 95.27 61.98 43.67
CA GLY A 825 94.00 62.00 44.40
C GLY A 825 92.99 60.94 43.96
N GLY A 826 92.43 60.23 44.94
CA GLY A 826 91.30 59.32 44.83
C GLY A 826 90.82 58.97 46.25
N VAL A 827 89.52 58.74 46.43
CA VAL A 827 88.93 58.34 47.71
C VAL A 827 88.07 57.11 47.48
N ASP A 828 88.33 56.03 48.19
CA ASP A 828 87.48 54.84 48.16
C ASP A 828 86.11 55.18 48.77
N PRO A 829 84.98 54.90 48.08
CA PRO A 829 83.66 55.31 48.52
C PRO A 829 83.31 54.62 49.85
N GLY A 830 82.93 55.43 50.84
CA GLY A 830 82.69 54.95 52.19
C GLY A 830 81.52 53.96 52.24
N GLN A 831 81.49 53.07 53.24
CA GLN A 831 80.44 52.05 53.38
C GLN A 831 79.01 52.62 53.32
N LYS A 832 78.81 53.87 53.79
CA LYS A 832 77.53 54.60 53.70
C LYS A 832 77.14 54.96 52.25
N GLU A 833 78.11 55.30 51.41
CA GLU A 833 77.91 55.61 49.99
C GLU A 833 77.63 54.34 49.18
N LEU A 834 78.33 53.25 49.50
CA LEU A 834 78.06 51.93 48.92
C LEU A 834 76.64 51.44 49.27
N VAL A 835 76.22 51.53 50.53
CA VAL A 835 74.85 51.18 50.97
C VAL A 835 73.80 52.10 50.32
N LYS A 836 74.10 53.40 50.14
CA LYS A 836 73.23 54.29 49.37
C LYS A 836 73.12 53.82 47.91
N LYS A 837 74.23 53.41 47.28
CA LYS A 837 74.25 52.92 45.90
C LYS A 837 73.51 51.60 45.72
N ILE A 838 73.55 50.72 46.70
CA ILE A 838 72.77 49.48 46.74
C ILE A 838 71.27 49.81 46.79
N ARG A 839 70.84 50.69 47.71
CA ARG A 839 69.43 51.13 47.78
C ARG A 839 68.95 51.82 46.51
N GLU A 840 69.78 52.68 45.91
CA GLU A 840 69.51 53.29 44.60
C GLU A 840 69.39 52.26 43.44
N VAL A 841 69.79 51.00 43.64
CA VAL A 841 69.63 49.90 42.66
C VAL A 841 68.47 48.99 43.03
N GLU A 842 68.27 48.68 44.30
CA GLU A 842 67.10 47.93 44.83
C GLU A 842 65.79 48.67 44.50
N GLU A 843 65.74 49.97 44.70
CA GLU A 843 64.60 50.84 44.37
C GLU A 843 64.29 50.82 42.86
N LYS A 844 65.33 50.82 42.01
CA LYS A 844 65.20 50.70 40.54
C LYS A 844 64.85 49.29 40.07
N LEU A 845 65.10 48.27 40.88
CA LEU A 845 64.70 46.88 40.62
C LEU A 845 63.21 46.70 40.95
N ALA A 846 62.75 47.20 42.10
CA ALA A 846 61.32 47.21 42.45
C ALA A 846 60.48 47.97 41.39
N GLU A 847 60.94 49.16 40.98
CA GLU A 847 60.39 49.93 39.85
C GLU A 847 60.35 49.17 38.51
N ARG A 848 61.18 48.14 38.33
CA ARG A 848 61.25 47.33 37.11
C ARG A 848 60.34 46.11 37.21
N GLU A 849 60.25 45.51 38.38
CA GLU A 849 59.38 44.37 38.69
C GLU A 849 57.90 44.79 38.71
N GLU A 850 57.58 45.94 39.32
CA GLU A 850 56.23 46.54 39.27
C GLU A 850 55.77 46.76 37.82
N ARG A 851 56.62 47.39 36.99
CA ARG A 851 56.36 47.61 35.54
C ARG A 851 56.40 46.34 34.67
N ILE A 852 56.73 45.19 35.24
CA ILE A 852 56.57 43.87 34.60
C ILE A 852 55.22 43.28 35.02
N LEU A 853 54.90 43.30 36.33
CA LEU A 853 53.60 42.87 36.85
C LEU A 853 52.43 43.64 36.22
N GLU A 854 52.54 44.96 36.05
CA GLU A 854 51.58 45.78 35.29
C GLU A 854 51.35 45.23 33.87
N LYS A 855 52.44 44.86 33.17
CA LYS A 855 52.38 44.40 31.77
C LYS A 855 51.86 42.99 31.66
N ASP A 856 52.16 42.12 32.62
CA ASP A 856 51.62 40.77 32.67
C ASP A 856 50.11 40.80 32.99
N LEU A 857 49.64 41.74 33.83
CA LEU A 857 48.21 42.01 34.03
C LEU A 857 47.54 42.48 32.73
N ILE A 858 48.12 43.49 32.06
CA ILE A 858 47.62 44.00 30.77
C ILE A 858 47.63 42.90 29.71
N LEU A 859 48.67 42.07 29.66
CA LEU A 859 48.78 40.97 28.69
C LEU A 859 47.78 39.85 28.98
N ALA A 860 47.49 39.55 30.24
CA ALA A 860 46.42 38.65 30.62
C ALA A 860 45.05 39.22 30.19
N GLU A 861 44.75 40.48 30.51
CA GLU A 861 43.48 41.12 30.14
C GLU A 861 43.30 41.18 28.61
N VAL A 862 44.31 41.65 27.87
CA VAL A 862 44.34 41.65 26.39
C VAL A 862 44.18 40.24 25.82
N SER A 863 44.74 39.21 26.45
CA SER A 863 44.55 37.82 26.03
C SER A 863 43.11 37.35 26.24
N THR A 864 42.49 37.67 27.38
CA THR A 864 41.07 37.33 27.60
C THR A 864 40.13 38.08 26.65
N LEU A 865 40.41 39.35 26.35
CA LEU A 865 39.68 40.13 25.35
C LEU A 865 39.84 39.53 23.95
N THR A 866 41.06 39.15 23.59
CA THR A 866 41.39 38.54 22.30
C THR A 866 40.70 37.19 22.13
N ASP A 867 40.66 36.35 23.17
CA ASP A 867 39.99 35.06 23.12
C ASP A 867 38.46 35.17 23.17
N ARG A 868 37.92 36.19 23.86
CA ARG A 868 36.49 36.57 23.76
C ARG A 868 36.13 36.98 22.34
N LEU A 869 36.95 37.82 21.69
CA LEU A 869 36.77 38.22 20.29
C LEU A 869 36.93 37.04 19.32
N LYS A 870 37.86 36.08 19.56
CA LYS A 870 37.95 34.83 18.78
C LYS A 870 36.68 33.99 18.92
N ARG A 871 36.13 33.82 20.13
CA ARG A 871 34.87 33.09 20.35
C ARG A 871 33.71 33.78 19.62
N GLN A 872 33.53 35.08 19.82
CA GLN A 872 32.48 35.86 19.14
C GLN A 872 32.61 35.86 17.61
N THR A 873 33.82 35.87 17.05
CA THR A 873 34.01 35.77 15.60
C THR A 873 33.83 34.36 15.04
N VAL A 874 34.08 33.30 15.83
CA VAL A 874 33.71 31.92 15.48
C VAL A 874 32.21 31.70 15.58
N GLU A 875 31.56 32.21 16.63
CA GLU A 875 30.11 32.18 16.84
C GLU A 875 29.39 32.92 15.72
N GLY A 876 29.72 34.19 15.48
CA GLY A 876 29.16 34.99 14.38
C GLY A 876 29.46 34.42 12.98
N ARG A 877 30.56 33.67 12.81
CA ARG A 877 30.85 32.91 11.58
C ARG A 877 29.97 31.67 11.46
N ASN A 878 29.70 30.96 12.55
CA ASN A 878 28.77 29.83 12.57
C ASN A 878 27.33 30.28 12.31
N GLU A 879 26.91 31.40 12.90
CA GLU A 879 25.62 32.06 12.59
C GLU A 879 25.55 32.49 11.13
N SER A 880 26.60 33.12 10.61
CA SER A 880 26.69 33.51 9.18
C SER A 880 26.62 32.29 8.25
N HIS A 881 27.27 31.17 8.60
CA HIS A 881 27.14 29.92 7.86
C HIS A 881 25.73 29.31 7.96
N ALA A 882 25.08 29.38 9.13
CA ALA A 882 23.71 28.91 9.31
C ALA A 882 22.69 29.77 8.52
N VAL A 883 22.89 31.10 8.46
CA VAL A 883 22.11 32.01 7.63
C VAL A 883 22.37 31.74 6.15
N ALA A 884 23.62 31.59 5.72
CA ALA A 884 23.96 31.26 4.33
C ALA A 884 23.42 29.88 3.90
N GLY A 885 23.37 28.90 4.81
CA GLY A 885 22.70 27.61 4.61
C GLY A 885 21.20 27.78 4.41
N LYS A 886 20.52 28.47 5.34
CA LYS A 886 19.08 28.80 5.23
C LYS A 886 18.74 29.54 3.94
N VAL A 887 19.56 30.51 3.53
CA VAL A 887 19.41 31.27 2.26
C VAL A 887 19.62 30.35 1.05
N ASN A 888 20.62 29.47 1.05
CA ASN A 888 20.81 28.49 -0.02
C ASN A 888 19.64 27.51 -0.12
N ASP A 889 19.10 27.03 0.99
CA ASP A 889 17.96 26.10 0.98
C ASP A 889 16.63 26.78 0.67
N LEU A 890 16.49 28.08 0.95
CA LEU A 890 15.42 28.91 0.38
C LEU A 890 15.61 29.08 -1.12
N SER A 891 16.84 29.36 -1.61
CA SER A 891 17.13 29.46 -3.04
C SER A 891 16.87 28.15 -3.80
N LYS A 892 17.26 26.99 -3.25
CA LYS A 892 16.93 25.65 -3.77
C LYS A 892 15.41 25.46 -3.83
N ARG A 893 14.68 25.76 -2.75
CA ARG A 893 13.22 25.66 -2.70
C ARG A 893 12.55 26.57 -3.74
N ILE A 894 12.98 27.83 -3.86
CA ILE A 894 12.50 28.79 -4.87
C ILE A 894 12.77 28.28 -6.30
N LYS A 895 13.94 27.70 -6.59
CA LYS A 895 14.24 27.10 -7.89
C LYS A 895 13.35 25.89 -8.19
N LEU A 896 13.10 25.04 -7.20
CA LEU A 896 12.21 23.87 -7.33
C LEU A 896 10.74 24.28 -7.51
N THR A 897 10.22 25.22 -6.72
CA THR A 897 8.85 25.73 -6.88
C THR A 897 8.69 26.51 -8.18
N THR A 898 9.70 27.26 -8.61
CA THR A 898 9.69 27.95 -9.92
C THR A 898 9.66 26.93 -11.07
N LYS A 899 10.45 25.84 -11.01
CA LYS A 899 10.41 24.78 -12.03
C LYS A 899 9.05 24.04 -12.03
N ALA A 900 8.48 23.77 -10.86
CA ALA A 900 7.14 23.18 -10.74
C ALA A 900 6.03 24.13 -11.25
N MET A 901 6.16 25.44 -10.99
CA MET A 901 5.27 26.48 -11.50
C MET A 901 5.38 26.60 -13.02
N MET A 902 6.59 26.62 -13.59
CA MET A 902 6.80 26.59 -15.04
C MET A 902 6.18 25.35 -15.69
N ALA A 903 6.33 24.17 -15.07
CA ALA A 903 5.66 22.96 -15.53
C ALA A 903 4.13 23.12 -15.52
N ARG A 904 3.52 23.55 -14.41
CA ARG A 904 2.06 23.79 -14.33
C ARG A 904 1.57 24.90 -15.25
N VAL A 905 2.37 25.93 -15.52
CA VAL A 905 2.07 26.98 -16.53
C VAL A 905 2.12 26.39 -17.94
N SER A 906 3.06 25.52 -18.26
CA SER A 906 3.12 24.84 -19.56
C SER A 906 1.95 23.85 -19.78
N GLU A 907 1.56 23.11 -18.73
CA GLU A 907 0.37 22.26 -18.74
C GLU A 907 -0.91 23.11 -18.89
N LEU A 908 -1.02 24.22 -18.15
CA LEU A 908 -2.16 25.12 -18.24
C LEU A 908 -2.26 25.76 -19.64
N ALA A 909 -1.14 26.17 -20.23
CA ALA A 909 -1.09 26.67 -21.60
C ALA A 909 -1.49 25.59 -22.62
N MET A 910 -1.04 24.33 -22.44
CA MET A 910 -1.47 23.20 -23.26
C MET A 910 -2.98 22.95 -23.12
N HIS A 911 -3.53 22.98 -21.89
CA HIS A 911 -4.96 22.81 -21.65
C HIS A 911 -5.80 23.98 -22.18
N GLN A 912 -5.30 25.22 -22.12
CA GLN A 912 -5.92 26.39 -22.73
C GLN A 912 -5.92 26.28 -24.27
N ALA A 913 -4.80 25.91 -24.89
CA ALA A 913 -4.72 25.67 -26.33
C ALA A 913 -5.65 24.53 -26.78
N MET A 914 -5.71 23.43 -26.01
CA MET A 914 -6.63 22.31 -26.25
C MET A 914 -8.10 22.74 -26.09
N ALA A 915 -8.43 23.55 -25.09
CA ALA A 915 -9.76 24.09 -24.92
C ALA A 915 -10.16 25.01 -26.09
N VAL A 916 -9.27 25.93 -26.53
CA VAL A 916 -9.51 26.79 -27.70
C VAL A 916 -9.70 25.96 -28.97
N ALA A 917 -8.88 24.93 -29.21
CA ALA A 917 -9.03 24.03 -30.35
C ALA A 917 -10.37 23.26 -30.31
N LEU A 918 -10.78 22.78 -29.12
CA LEU A 918 -12.08 22.11 -28.95
C LEU A 918 -13.26 23.09 -29.11
N TYR A 919 -13.15 24.34 -28.68
CA TYR A 919 -14.16 25.38 -28.94
C TYR A 919 -14.26 25.72 -30.43
N GLN A 920 -13.12 25.79 -31.15
CA GLN A 920 -13.10 25.97 -32.60
C GLN A 920 -13.71 24.76 -33.32
N GLU A 921 -13.37 23.52 -32.93
CA GLU A 921 -14.04 22.32 -33.45
C GLU A 921 -15.55 22.33 -33.18
N ARG A 922 -15.98 22.72 -31.97
CA ARG A 922 -17.39 22.81 -31.60
C ARG A 922 -18.11 23.83 -32.48
N SER A 923 -17.56 25.04 -32.62
CA SER A 923 -18.10 26.11 -33.46
C SER A 923 -18.15 25.72 -34.94
N ASN A 924 -17.11 25.08 -35.47
CA ASN A 924 -17.09 24.58 -36.85
C ASN A 924 -18.14 23.48 -37.08
N LYS A 925 -18.38 22.59 -36.10
CA LYS A 925 -19.40 21.54 -36.15
C LYS A 925 -20.81 22.11 -35.98
N GLU A 926 -20.98 23.13 -35.14
CA GLU A 926 -22.23 23.89 -34.98
C GLU A 926 -22.57 24.62 -36.28
N LEU A 927 -21.63 25.33 -36.90
CA LEU A 927 -21.82 26.02 -38.17
C LEU A 927 -22.11 25.05 -39.33
N LEU A 928 -21.41 23.91 -39.40
CA LEU A 928 -21.71 22.85 -40.37
C LEU A 928 -23.12 22.25 -40.16
N LEU A 929 -23.59 22.18 -38.91
CA LEU A 929 -24.92 21.69 -38.56
C LEU A 929 -26.02 22.74 -38.83
N GLU A 930 -25.73 24.03 -38.68
CA GLU A 930 -26.58 25.13 -39.13
C GLU A 930 -26.70 25.15 -40.67
N GLU A 931 -25.57 25.07 -41.39
CA GLU A 931 -25.56 24.88 -42.86
C GLU A 931 -26.37 23.65 -43.29
N ALA A 932 -26.24 22.53 -42.56
CA ALA A 932 -26.94 21.30 -42.88
C ALA A 932 -28.45 21.38 -42.66
N LYS A 933 -28.90 22.06 -41.59
CA LYS A 933 -30.31 22.42 -41.39
C LYS A 933 -30.81 23.33 -42.50
N ALA A 934 -30.05 24.37 -42.86
CA ALA A 934 -30.43 25.33 -43.88
C ALA A 934 -30.57 24.67 -45.27
N ARG A 935 -29.62 23.81 -45.67
CA ARG A 935 -29.72 23.01 -46.90
C ARG A 935 -30.92 22.08 -46.87
N LEU A 936 -31.14 21.34 -45.77
CA LEU A 936 -32.28 20.43 -45.65
C LEU A 936 -33.63 21.16 -45.66
N ALA A 937 -33.71 22.34 -45.04
CA ALA A 937 -34.90 23.21 -45.11
C ALA A 937 -35.14 23.76 -46.53
N ALA A 938 -34.08 23.96 -47.33
CA ALA A 938 -34.15 24.28 -48.75
C ALA A 938 -34.35 23.06 -49.67
N GLY A 939 -34.63 21.86 -49.11
CA GLY A 939 -34.85 20.62 -49.86
C GLY A 939 -33.58 19.99 -50.46
N GLN A 940 -32.39 20.46 -50.08
CA GLN A 940 -31.09 19.98 -50.55
C GLN A 940 -30.47 18.96 -49.58
N ALA A 941 -29.47 18.21 -50.04
CA ALA A 941 -28.76 17.25 -49.19
C ALA A 941 -28.03 17.96 -48.03
N PRO A 942 -28.05 17.42 -46.78
CA PRO A 942 -27.51 18.11 -45.61
C PRO A 942 -26.03 18.51 -45.69
N THR A 943 -25.20 17.75 -46.42
CA THR A 943 -23.80 18.13 -46.66
C THR A 943 -23.38 17.74 -48.07
N LEU A 944 -22.41 18.46 -48.63
CA LEU A 944 -21.83 18.19 -49.95
C LEU A 944 -21.20 16.78 -50.07
N ALA A 945 -20.87 16.13 -48.95
CA ALA A 945 -20.44 14.73 -48.91
C ALA A 945 -21.62 13.78 -49.16
N ILE A 946 -22.72 13.96 -48.42
CA ILE A 946 -23.97 13.21 -48.60
C ILE A 946 -24.56 13.47 -49.99
N GLU A 947 -24.46 14.69 -50.51
CA GLU A 947 -24.87 15.06 -51.87
C GLU A 947 -24.08 14.28 -52.94
N ARG A 948 -22.76 14.20 -52.79
CA ARG A 948 -21.89 13.40 -53.69
C ARG A 948 -22.19 11.91 -53.60
N ASP A 949 -22.49 11.38 -52.41
CA ASP A 949 -22.88 9.98 -52.24
C ASP A 949 -24.31 9.71 -52.74
N PHE A 950 -25.22 10.68 -52.66
CA PHE A 950 -26.53 10.64 -53.30
C PHE A 950 -26.37 10.59 -54.82
N TYR A 951 -25.60 11.50 -55.45
CA TYR A 951 -25.32 11.47 -56.89
C TYR A 951 -24.63 10.17 -57.33
N ARG A 952 -23.75 9.58 -56.52
CA ARG A 952 -23.19 8.24 -56.78
C ARG A 952 -24.26 7.15 -56.73
N SER A 953 -25.21 7.23 -55.80
CA SER A 953 -26.30 6.25 -55.69
C SER A 953 -27.33 6.39 -56.82
N GLU A 954 -27.64 7.62 -57.24
CA GLU A 954 -28.42 7.97 -58.43
C GLU A 954 -27.74 7.42 -59.69
N ALA A 955 -26.47 7.72 -59.92
CA ALA A 955 -25.72 7.21 -61.07
C ALA A 955 -25.72 5.68 -61.11
N GLN A 956 -25.50 5.00 -59.97
CA GLN A 956 -25.60 3.53 -59.90
C GLN A 956 -27.02 3.01 -60.07
N ALA A 957 -28.06 3.76 -59.70
CA ALA A 957 -29.45 3.38 -59.95
C ALA A 957 -29.81 3.53 -61.44
N GLN A 958 -29.35 4.61 -62.08
CA GLN A 958 -29.50 4.88 -63.50
C GLN A 958 -28.72 3.86 -64.35
N GLU A 959 -27.47 3.51 -63.99
CA GLU A 959 -26.71 2.41 -64.60
C GLU A 959 -27.46 1.07 -64.50
N ARG A 960 -28.03 0.75 -63.34
CA ARG A 960 -28.82 -0.48 -63.15
C ARG A 960 -30.12 -0.47 -63.96
N ALA A 961 -30.80 0.67 -64.04
CA ALA A 961 -32.02 0.83 -64.82
C ALA A 961 -31.73 0.70 -66.34
N ALA A 962 -30.69 1.36 -66.83
CA ALA A 962 -30.22 1.25 -68.20
C ALA A 962 -29.77 -0.17 -68.55
N ALA A 963 -29.07 -0.86 -67.64
CA ALA A 963 -28.75 -2.28 -67.80
C ALA A 963 -30.01 -3.17 -67.87
N TYR A 964 -31.03 -2.88 -67.05
CA TYR A 964 -32.30 -3.63 -67.08
C TYR A 964 -33.09 -3.38 -68.37
N GLN A 965 -33.10 -2.14 -68.87
CA GLN A 965 -33.68 -1.78 -70.17
C GLN A 965 -32.91 -2.44 -71.32
N ALA A 966 -31.58 -2.40 -71.32
CA ALA A 966 -30.75 -3.07 -72.33
C ALA A 966 -30.93 -4.60 -72.33
N ILE A 967 -31.14 -5.21 -71.15
CA ILE A 967 -31.50 -6.64 -71.03
C ILE A 967 -32.89 -6.90 -71.60
N ALA A 968 -33.87 -6.02 -71.35
CA ALA A 968 -35.21 -6.12 -71.94
C ALA A 968 -35.18 -5.96 -73.47
N GLU A 969 -34.44 -4.99 -74.00
CA GLU A 969 -34.24 -4.81 -75.45
C GLU A 969 -33.53 -6.00 -76.09
N ARG A 970 -32.45 -6.54 -75.48
CA ARG A 970 -31.83 -7.79 -75.96
C ARG A 970 -32.85 -8.95 -75.97
N ARG A 971 -33.79 -8.98 -75.03
CA ARG A 971 -34.86 -10.01 -74.97
C ARG A 971 -35.91 -9.85 -76.09
N MET A 972 -36.33 -8.62 -76.37
CA MET A 972 -37.26 -8.32 -77.46
C MET A 972 -36.63 -8.57 -78.84
N ARG A 973 -35.42 -8.03 -79.08
CA ARG A 973 -34.69 -8.23 -80.35
C ARG A 973 -34.42 -9.72 -80.62
N ALA A 974 -34.12 -10.51 -79.58
CA ALA A 974 -33.93 -11.96 -79.69
C ALA A 974 -35.22 -12.78 -79.94
N GLN A 975 -36.42 -12.18 -79.83
CA GLN A 975 -37.67 -12.81 -80.29
C GLN A 975 -38.06 -12.42 -81.72
N GLU A 976 -37.54 -11.32 -82.25
CA GLU A 976 -38.07 -10.72 -83.48
C GLU A 976 -37.16 -10.86 -84.71
N ASN A 977 -35.84 -11.02 -84.54
CA ASN A 977 -34.92 -11.32 -85.66
C ASN A 977 -33.81 -12.30 -85.28
N GLY A 978 -33.65 -13.36 -86.09
CA GLY A 978 -32.68 -14.43 -85.91
C GLY A 978 -31.25 -14.10 -86.37
N CYS A 979 -30.70 -12.97 -85.94
CA CYS A 979 -29.31 -12.59 -86.22
C CYS A 979 -28.46 -12.61 -84.93
N ILE A 980 -27.23 -13.13 -85.02
CA ILE A 980 -26.29 -13.21 -83.90
C ILE A 980 -25.25 -12.10 -84.07
N ASP A 981 -25.44 -10.98 -83.37
CA ASP A 981 -24.41 -9.93 -83.29
C ASP A 981 -23.17 -10.46 -82.56
N THR A 982 -22.02 -10.40 -83.22
CA THR A 982 -20.76 -11.02 -82.78
C THR A 982 -19.84 -10.07 -82.02
N ASP A 983 -20.40 -9.32 -81.07
CA ASP A 983 -19.70 -8.31 -80.25
C ASP A 983 -19.67 -8.60 -78.72
N ASP A 984 -19.89 -9.86 -78.32
CA ASP A 984 -19.60 -10.32 -76.97
C ASP A 984 -18.08 -10.64 -76.84
N ALA A 985 -17.34 -9.85 -76.06
CA ALA A 985 -15.87 -9.94 -75.89
C ALA A 985 -15.37 -11.20 -75.12
N PHE A 986 -15.66 -12.39 -75.64
CA PHE A 986 -15.33 -13.70 -75.08
C PHE A 986 -14.79 -14.65 -76.16
N TYR A 987 -13.66 -15.27 -75.90
CA TYR A 987 -13.11 -16.33 -76.73
C TYR A 987 -13.75 -17.68 -76.36
N VAL A 988 -14.12 -18.46 -77.38
CA VAL A 988 -14.77 -19.77 -77.23
C VAL A 988 -13.78 -20.88 -77.59
N TYR A 989 -13.54 -21.79 -76.65
CA TYR A 989 -12.96 -23.09 -76.90
C TYR A 989 -14.08 -24.16 -76.95
N PRO A 990 -13.85 -25.35 -77.53
CA PRO A 990 -14.89 -26.37 -77.76
C PRO A 990 -15.71 -26.82 -76.54
N THR A 991 -15.26 -26.53 -75.32
CA THR A 991 -15.97 -26.85 -74.07
C THR A 991 -16.01 -25.71 -73.03
N LEU A 992 -15.48 -24.51 -73.32
CA LEU A 992 -15.47 -23.39 -72.36
C LEU A 992 -15.37 -22.01 -73.03
N ARG A 993 -16.08 -21.03 -72.44
CA ARG A 993 -16.14 -19.62 -72.86
C ARG A 993 -15.38 -18.74 -71.86
N THR A 994 -14.43 -17.90 -72.31
CA THR A 994 -13.54 -17.13 -71.41
C THR A 994 -13.24 -15.71 -71.90
N THR A 995 -12.97 -14.78 -70.98
CA THR A 995 -12.52 -13.40 -71.28
C THR A 995 -10.98 -13.25 -71.36
N ALA A 996 -10.22 -14.34 -71.25
CA ALA A 996 -8.77 -14.29 -71.38
C ALA A 996 -8.37 -14.35 -72.87
N HIS A 997 -7.61 -13.35 -73.34
CA HIS A 997 -7.00 -13.41 -74.67
C HIS A 997 -6.13 -14.67 -74.82
N PRO A 998 -6.16 -15.35 -75.99
CA PRO A 998 -5.28 -16.49 -76.26
C PRO A 998 -3.82 -16.06 -76.22
N ARG A 999 -2.93 -16.96 -75.79
CA ARG A 999 -1.48 -16.73 -75.81
C ARG A 999 -0.96 -16.78 -77.25
N PRO A 1000 -0.11 -15.83 -77.70
CA PRO A 1000 0.61 -15.98 -78.96
C PRO A 1000 1.43 -17.27 -78.95
N ASN A 1001 1.15 -18.16 -79.89
CA ASN A 1001 1.71 -19.51 -79.97
C ASN A 1001 2.83 -19.64 -81.02
N ALA A 1002 3.10 -18.60 -81.81
CA ALA A 1002 4.22 -18.54 -82.75
C ALA A 1002 4.82 -17.12 -82.82
N TYR A 1003 6.04 -17.02 -83.37
CA TYR A 1003 6.70 -15.76 -83.73
C TYR A 1003 7.21 -15.78 -85.18
N ILE A 1004 7.38 -14.60 -85.77
CA ILE A 1004 7.96 -14.40 -87.10
C ILE A 1004 9.42 -13.94 -86.88
N PRO A 1005 10.43 -14.61 -87.46
CA PRO A 1005 11.83 -14.16 -87.32
C PRO A 1005 12.12 -12.95 -88.21
N ASP A 1006 12.64 -11.86 -87.61
CA ASP A 1006 13.07 -10.67 -88.36
C ASP A 1006 14.34 -10.95 -89.17
N THR A 1007 14.25 -10.87 -90.50
CA THR A 1007 15.37 -11.13 -91.42
C THR A 1007 16.34 -9.96 -91.47
N THR A 1008 17.29 -9.91 -90.52
CA THR A 1008 18.44 -8.99 -90.54
C THR A 1008 19.76 -9.77 -90.51
N PRO A 1009 20.58 -9.73 -91.58
CA PRO A 1009 21.78 -10.55 -91.67
C PRO A 1009 23.00 -9.87 -91.01
N SER A 1010 23.32 -10.25 -89.78
CA SER A 1010 24.63 -9.96 -89.18
C SER A 1010 25.67 -10.97 -89.66
N VAL A 1011 26.39 -10.66 -90.74
CA VAL A 1011 27.45 -11.52 -91.30
C VAL A 1011 28.79 -11.20 -90.64
N SER A 1012 29.28 -12.11 -89.80
CA SER A 1012 30.72 -12.23 -89.54
C SER A 1012 31.39 -12.86 -90.76
N ALA A 1013 32.57 -12.37 -91.14
CA ALA A 1013 33.12 -12.59 -92.48
C ALA A 1013 33.72 -13.99 -92.69
N ALA A 1014 33.17 -14.76 -93.63
CA ALA A 1014 33.86 -15.81 -94.39
C ALA A 1014 33.08 -16.18 -95.67
N ALA A 1015 33.79 -16.75 -96.66
CA ALA A 1015 33.28 -17.41 -97.87
C ALA A 1015 32.39 -16.58 -98.83
N ALA A 1016 32.96 -16.18 -99.97
CA ALA A 1016 32.25 -15.58 -101.10
C ALA A 1016 32.01 -16.59 -102.24
N ALA A 1017 31.35 -16.10 -103.29
CA ALA A 1017 31.17 -16.66 -104.64
C ALA A 1017 29.91 -17.50 -104.94
N ARG A 1018 29.37 -17.26 -106.15
CA ARG A 1018 28.14 -17.81 -106.77
C ARG A 1018 26.85 -17.31 -106.12
N GLY A 1019 26.05 -16.58 -106.87
CA GLY A 1019 24.78 -16.03 -106.41
C GLY A 1019 23.58 -16.59 -107.17
N SER A 1020 22.42 -16.55 -106.53
CA SER A 1020 21.12 -16.35 -107.16
C SER A 1020 20.19 -15.73 -106.12
N VAL A 1021 19.33 -14.80 -106.54
CA VAL A 1021 18.35 -14.16 -105.66
C VAL A 1021 17.03 -14.89 -105.76
N MET A 1022 16.47 -15.32 -104.63
CA MET A 1022 15.03 -15.48 -104.43
C MET A 1022 14.65 -15.11 -102.99
N THR A 1023 13.51 -14.44 -102.82
CA THR A 1023 12.98 -14.01 -101.52
C THR A 1023 11.87 -14.95 -101.05
N GLU A 1024 12.08 -15.65 -99.93
CA GLU A 1024 11.03 -16.45 -99.28
C GLU A 1024 10.29 -15.62 -98.22
N LEU A 1025 8.97 -15.84 -98.06
CA LEU A 1025 8.18 -15.22 -97.00
C LEU A 1025 8.41 -15.93 -95.65
N PRO A 1026 8.53 -15.21 -94.52
CA PRO A 1026 8.87 -15.81 -93.24
C PRO A 1026 7.67 -16.57 -92.62
N ILE A 1027 7.78 -17.90 -92.56
CA ILE A 1027 6.78 -18.77 -91.94
C ILE A 1027 6.86 -18.66 -90.40
N PRO A 1028 5.74 -18.42 -89.67
CA PRO A 1028 5.75 -18.35 -88.21
C PRO A 1028 6.21 -19.65 -87.55
N LYS A 1029 7.16 -19.56 -86.60
CA LYS A 1029 7.67 -20.71 -85.83
C LYS A 1029 7.04 -20.75 -84.43
N PRO A 1030 6.57 -21.92 -83.95
CA PRO A 1030 5.88 -21.99 -82.67
C PRO A 1030 6.81 -21.70 -81.48
N TYR A 1031 6.28 -21.04 -80.45
CA TYR A 1031 6.95 -21.00 -79.15
C TYR A 1031 6.88 -22.39 -78.51
N GLY A 1032 8.03 -22.93 -78.09
CA GLY A 1032 8.08 -24.16 -77.30
C GLY A 1032 7.44 -24.02 -75.92
N GLY A 1033 7.55 -25.06 -75.08
CA GLY A 1033 6.88 -25.17 -73.77
C GLY A 1033 7.21 -24.08 -72.71
N HIS A 1034 8.00 -23.07 -73.05
CA HIS A 1034 8.40 -21.95 -72.20
C HIS A 1034 8.09 -20.59 -72.87
N ALA A 1035 6.86 -20.42 -73.40
CA ALA A 1035 6.41 -19.15 -73.97
C ALA A 1035 6.41 -18.01 -72.92
N PRO A 1036 6.99 -16.82 -73.23
CA PRO A 1036 7.18 -15.75 -72.25
C PRO A 1036 5.87 -15.12 -71.77
N PHE A 1037 5.86 -14.69 -70.49
CA PHE A 1037 4.70 -14.11 -69.84
C PHE A 1037 4.66 -12.59 -70.00
N ARG A 1038 3.63 -12.05 -70.67
CA ARG A 1038 3.38 -10.60 -70.74
C ARG A 1038 2.82 -10.11 -69.39
N PRO A 1039 3.49 -9.19 -68.66
CA PRO A 1039 2.97 -8.66 -67.40
C PRO A 1039 1.64 -7.93 -67.62
N ARG A 1040 0.70 -8.07 -66.67
CA ARG A 1040 -0.48 -7.20 -66.60
C ARG A 1040 -0.11 -5.86 -65.99
N GLU A 1041 -0.67 -4.78 -66.53
CA GLU A 1041 -0.52 -3.44 -65.97
C GLU A 1041 -1.16 -3.35 -64.58
N LYS A 1042 -0.60 -2.51 -63.71
CA LYS A 1042 -1.01 -2.40 -62.31
C LYS A 1042 -2.27 -1.54 -62.21
N GLY A 1043 -3.41 -2.17 -61.89
CA GLY A 1043 -4.68 -1.45 -61.75
C GLY A 1043 -4.69 -0.42 -60.60
N PRO A 1044 -5.58 0.60 -60.65
CA PRO A 1044 -5.46 1.81 -59.81
C PRO A 1044 -5.65 1.65 -58.29
N GLN A 1045 -5.92 0.43 -57.80
CA GLN A 1045 -6.35 0.17 -56.41
C GLN A 1045 -5.19 -0.13 -55.44
N MET A 1046 -3.94 -0.20 -55.90
CA MET A 1046 -2.77 -0.31 -55.00
C MET A 1046 -2.33 1.06 -54.49
N ARG A 1047 -2.91 1.52 -53.38
CA ARG A 1047 -2.43 2.71 -52.65
C ARG A 1047 -1.05 2.44 -52.04
N TYR A 1048 -0.12 3.38 -52.23
CA TYR A 1048 1.22 3.33 -51.63
C TYR A 1048 1.17 3.52 -50.11
N PHE A 1049 1.70 2.56 -49.35
CA PHE A 1049 1.95 2.73 -47.91
C PHE A 1049 3.19 3.60 -47.69
N LYS A 1050 2.98 4.88 -47.36
CA LYS A 1050 4.05 5.79 -46.94
C LYS A 1050 4.51 5.39 -45.53
N ARG A 1051 5.80 5.06 -45.35
CA ARG A 1051 6.37 4.83 -44.00
C ARG A 1051 6.30 6.13 -43.19
N ALA A 1052 5.94 6.03 -41.91
CA ALA A 1052 5.95 7.16 -41.00
C ALA A 1052 7.39 7.58 -40.67
N VAL A 1053 7.64 8.90 -40.64
CA VAL A 1053 8.90 9.49 -40.19
C VAL A 1053 8.75 9.88 -38.72
N ILE A 1054 9.59 9.31 -37.86
CA ILE A 1054 9.67 9.70 -36.45
C ILE A 1054 10.50 11.00 -36.38
N LYS A 1055 9.94 12.06 -35.79
CA LYS A 1055 10.73 13.25 -35.42
C LYS A 1055 11.48 12.95 -34.12
N ALA A 1056 12.73 13.44 -34.02
CA ALA A 1056 13.42 13.51 -32.74
C ALA A 1056 12.71 14.51 -31.81
N VAL A 1057 12.88 14.31 -30.50
CA VAL A 1057 12.52 15.27 -29.46
C VAL A 1057 13.80 16.00 -29.07
N GLU A 1058 13.78 17.33 -29.18
CA GLU A 1058 14.83 18.20 -28.63
C GLU A 1058 14.56 18.42 -27.12
N ILE A 1059 15.62 18.64 -26.33
CA ILE A 1059 15.62 18.58 -24.85
C ILE A 1059 15.27 19.95 -24.24
#